data_AF-A0A847DZQ7-F1
#
_entry.id   AF-A0A847DZQ7-F1
#
_cell.length_a   1.000
_cell.length_b   1.000
_cell.length_c   1.000
_cell.angle_alpha   90.00
_cell.angle_beta   90.00
_cell.angle_gamma   90.00
#
_symmetry.space_group_name_H-M   'P 1'
#
loop_
_entity.id
_entity.type
_entity.pdbx_description
1 polymer ?
#
loop_
_entity_poly.entity_id
_entity_poly.type
_entity_poly.pdbx_seq_one_letter_code
_entity_poly.pdbx_strand_id
1 'polypeptide(L)'
;MKALLDLFKQVQEEEHFDAIRIGLASPEKIRSWSFGEVRKPETINYRTFKPERDGLFCAKIFGPIKDYECLCGKYKRLKHRGVICEKCGVEVTLTKVRRERMGHIELASPVAHIWFLKSLPSRLGMVLDMTLRDIERVLYFEAFVVIEPGMTPLKRAQIMTEDDYNAKVEEYGDEFRALMGAEGVRELLRTIDIDREIETLRRELEATGSEAKIKKIAKRLKVLEGFQRSGIKPDWMVMEVLPVLPPELRPLVPLDGGRFATSDLNDLYRRVINRNNRLKRLLELKAPEIIVRNEKRMLQEAVDSLLDNGRRGKAMTGANKRALKSLADMIKGKGGRFRQNLLGKRVDYSGRSVIVVGPQLKLHQCGLPKLMALELFKPFIFHKLETMGVATTIKQAKKYVENQEPIVWDILEEVIRQHPVLLNRAPTLHRLGIQAFEPVLIEGKAIQLHPLVCAAFNADFDGDQMAVHVPLSLEAQLEARALMLASNNVLFPSNGEPSIVPSQDIVLGLYYTTREKVNGRGEGMFFADVSEVQRAYDNGEVELGTKISVRLVEYAKNGDGDSDDFVANPIRVETTVGRALLSEILPKGLPFSLMNKALKKKEISRLINASFRRCGLRETVIFADKLMQSGFRLATRAGISIAIDDMLVPSQKVDILGAAEHEVKEIEQQYTSGLVTQGERYNKVVDIWGRAGDMVGKAMMEQLATEDVVDRKGATVKQESFNAIYMMADSGARGSAAQIRQLAGMRGLMAKPDGSIIETPIT
;
A
#
# COMPACT_ATOMS: atom_id res chain seq x y z
N MET A 1 -41.59 35.92 -6.70
CA MET A 1 -41.34 34.99 -5.58
C MET A 1 -41.06 33.54 -6.03
N LYS A 2 -41.89 32.89 -6.87
CA LYS A 2 -41.60 31.52 -7.36
C LYS A 2 -40.25 31.36 -8.10
N ALA A 3 -39.88 32.31 -8.97
CA ALA A 3 -38.58 32.28 -9.66
C ALA A 3 -37.35 32.51 -8.76
N LEU A 4 -37.55 33.11 -7.58
CA LEU A 4 -36.51 33.32 -6.57
C LEU A 4 -36.35 32.08 -5.68
N LEU A 5 -37.47 31.39 -5.38
CA LEU A 5 -37.50 30.08 -4.72
C LEU A 5 -36.87 28.98 -5.58
N ASP A 6 -37.07 29.00 -6.90
CA ASP A 6 -36.38 28.08 -7.82
C ASP A 6 -34.87 28.34 -7.93
N LEU A 7 -34.41 29.54 -7.62
CA LEU A 7 -32.99 29.87 -7.54
C LEU A 7 -32.34 29.32 -6.26
N PHE A 8 -33.10 29.24 -5.16
CA PHE A 8 -32.64 28.65 -3.89
C PHE A 8 -32.73 27.12 -3.86
N LYS A 9 -33.70 26.51 -4.55
CA LYS A 9 -33.76 25.04 -4.74
C LYS A 9 -32.63 24.46 -5.62
N GLN A 10 -31.79 25.30 -6.21
CA GLN A 10 -30.73 24.89 -7.15
C GLN A 10 -29.40 24.54 -6.49
N VAL A 11 -29.24 24.79 -5.19
CA VAL A 11 -28.22 24.08 -4.42
C VAL A 11 -28.85 22.72 -4.13
N GLN A 12 -28.56 21.72 -4.96
CA GLN A 12 -28.86 20.34 -4.57
C GLN A 12 -28.13 20.14 -3.24
N GLU A 13 -28.89 20.04 -2.14
CA GLU A 13 -28.36 19.52 -0.90
C GLU A 13 -27.69 18.19 -1.24
N GLU A 14 -26.41 18.03 -0.90
CA GLU A 14 -25.77 16.74 -0.99
C GLU A 14 -26.52 15.82 0.00
N GLU A 15 -27.49 15.06 -0.50
CA GLU A 15 -28.19 14.07 0.30
C GLU A 15 -27.15 13.07 0.80
N HIS A 16 -26.78 13.19 2.08
CA HIS A 16 -25.96 12.23 2.76
C HIS A 16 -26.72 10.89 2.78
N PHE A 17 -26.09 9.84 2.25
CA PHE A 17 -26.63 8.49 2.25
C PHE A 17 -25.87 7.63 3.26
N ASP A 18 -26.60 6.86 4.06
CA ASP A 18 -26.02 5.93 5.03
C ASP A 18 -25.76 4.53 4.45
N ALA A 19 -26.46 4.18 3.37
CA ALA A 19 -26.45 2.84 2.80
C ALA A 19 -26.38 2.85 1.26
N ILE A 20 -25.66 1.86 0.71
CA ILE A 20 -25.59 1.60 -0.73
C ILE A 20 -26.28 0.28 -1.04
N ARG A 21 -27.23 0.29 -1.98
CA ARG A 21 -27.91 -0.90 -2.50
C ARG A 21 -27.47 -1.18 -3.93
N ILE A 22 -27.29 -2.46 -4.27
CA ILE A 22 -27.08 -2.94 -5.64
C ILE A 22 -28.23 -3.85 -6.07
N GLY A 23 -28.64 -3.77 -7.33
CA GLY A 23 -29.70 -4.59 -7.92
C GLY A 23 -29.62 -4.58 -9.45
N LEU A 24 -30.35 -5.48 -10.10
CA LEU A 24 -30.45 -5.48 -11.56
C LEU A 24 -31.25 -4.27 -12.05
N ALA A 25 -30.82 -3.70 -13.18
CA ALA A 25 -31.51 -2.58 -13.81
C ALA A 25 -32.52 -3.11 -14.83
N SER A 26 -33.79 -2.74 -14.69
CA SER A 26 -34.80 -3.00 -15.71
C SER A 26 -34.54 -2.15 -16.96
N PRO A 27 -35.03 -2.56 -18.15
CA PRO A 27 -34.96 -1.75 -19.37
C PRO A 27 -35.54 -0.33 -19.17
N GLU A 28 -36.66 -0.22 -18.46
CA GLU A 28 -37.29 1.06 -18.12
C GLU A 28 -36.39 1.92 -17.23
N LYS A 29 -35.73 1.32 -16.24
CA LYS A 29 -34.79 2.02 -15.37
C LYS A 29 -33.58 2.52 -16.14
N ILE A 30 -33.05 1.74 -17.08
CA ILE A 30 -31.95 2.17 -17.96
C ILE A 30 -32.38 3.36 -18.82
N ARG A 31 -33.61 3.36 -19.36
CA ARG A 31 -34.16 4.50 -20.10
C ARG A 31 -34.32 5.73 -19.21
N SER A 32 -34.73 5.56 -17.94
CA SER A 32 -34.87 6.68 -16.98
C SER A 32 -33.54 7.39 -16.67
N TRP A 33 -32.42 6.66 -16.71
CA TRP A 33 -31.08 7.26 -16.53
C TRP A 33 -30.59 8.01 -17.77
N SER A 34 -31.20 7.75 -18.91
CA SER A 34 -30.71 8.23 -20.18
C SER A 34 -31.28 9.59 -20.56
N PHE A 35 -30.40 10.48 -21.01
CA PHE A 35 -30.76 11.78 -21.56
C PHE A 35 -30.97 11.75 -23.09
N GLY A 36 -30.79 10.59 -23.72
CA GLY A 36 -31.01 10.41 -25.15
C GLY A 36 -30.39 9.13 -25.72
N GLU A 37 -30.94 8.69 -26.85
CA GLU A 37 -30.49 7.51 -27.58
C GLU A 37 -29.28 7.85 -28.48
N VAL A 38 -28.23 7.04 -28.40
CA VAL A 38 -27.07 7.13 -29.31
C VAL A 38 -27.33 6.25 -30.53
N ARG A 39 -27.56 6.88 -31.68
CA ARG A 39 -27.88 6.18 -32.94
C ARG A 39 -26.67 6.00 -33.83
N LYS A 40 -25.69 6.88 -33.71
CA LYS A 40 -24.61 7.06 -34.66
C LYS A 40 -23.25 6.66 -34.05
N PRO A 41 -22.40 5.88 -34.75
CA PRO A 41 -21.08 5.49 -34.24
C PRO A 41 -20.07 6.65 -34.28
N GLU A 42 -20.39 7.75 -34.95
CA GLU A 42 -19.50 8.89 -35.11
C GLU A 42 -19.22 9.57 -33.76
N THR A 43 -17.99 10.08 -33.61
CA THR A 43 -17.53 10.75 -32.38
C THR A 43 -17.52 12.26 -32.55
N ILE A 44 -16.54 12.76 -33.31
CA ILE A 44 -16.34 14.17 -33.62
C ILE A 44 -16.17 14.36 -35.12
N ASN A 45 -16.50 15.55 -35.60
CA ASN A 45 -16.25 15.96 -36.95
C ASN A 45 -14.74 16.13 -37.20
N TYR A 46 -14.21 15.53 -38.26
CA TYR A 46 -12.77 15.53 -38.55
C TYR A 46 -12.21 16.92 -38.91
N ARG A 47 -13.04 17.88 -39.38
CA ARG A 47 -12.59 19.25 -39.72
C ARG A 47 -12.78 20.23 -38.57
N THR A 48 -13.94 20.19 -37.92
CA THR A 48 -14.31 21.19 -36.91
C THR A 48 -14.05 20.75 -35.47
N PHE A 49 -13.73 19.47 -35.27
CA PHE A 49 -13.60 18.81 -33.96
C PHE A 49 -14.83 18.96 -33.05
N LYS A 50 -15.97 19.39 -33.62
CA LYS A 50 -17.24 19.45 -32.90
C LYS A 50 -17.86 18.06 -32.81
N PRO A 51 -18.52 17.72 -31.70
CA PRO A 51 -19.25 16.47 -31.57
C PRO A 51 -20.35 16.33 -32.63
N GLU A 52 -20.46 15.15 -33.18
CA GLU A 52 -21.49 14.81 -34.15
C GLU A 52 -22.86 14.64 -33.48
N ARG A 53 -23.91 14.95 -34.23
CA ARG A 53 -25.30 14.83 -33.76
C ARG A 53 -25.67 13.35 -33.62
N ASP A 54 -26.29 13.01 -32.49
CA ASP A 54 -26.71 11.65 -32.11
C ASP A 54 -25.56 10.61 -32.05
N GLY A 55 -24.32 11.09 -32.06
CA GLY A 55 -23.10 10.30 -31.92
C GLY A 55 -22.66 10.09 -30.47
N LEU A 56 -21.55 9.38 -30.30
CA LEU A 56 -21.03 9.00 -28.97
C LEU A 56 -20.60 10.19 -28.10
N PHE A 57 -20.37 11.37 -28.66
CA PHE A 57 -19.99 12.58 -27.92
C PHE A 57 -21.04 13.69 -28.00
N CYS A 58 -22.23 13.39 -28.53
CA CYS A 58 -23.30 14.33 -28.84
C CYS A 58 -23.57 15.33 -27.70
N ALA A 59 -23.52 16.62 -28.01
CA ALA A 59 -23.77 17.68 -27.02
C ALA A 59 -25.25 17.75 -26.58
N LYS A 60 -26.19 17.31 -27.42
CA LYS A 60 -27.61 17.26 -27.08
C LYS A 60 -27.89 16.24 -25.97
N ILE A 61 -27.25 15.07 -26.04
CA ILE A 61 -27.45 13.97 -25.09
C ILE A 61 -26.67 14.23 -23.80
N PHE A 62 -25.36 14.50 -23.93
CA PHE A 62 -24.47 14.54 -22.77
C PHE A 62 -24.30 15.94 -22.16
N GLY A 63 -24.65 17.02 -22.86
CA GLY A 63 -24.51 18.40 -22.39
C GLY A 63 -23.45 19.23 -23.13
N PRO A 64 -23.24 20.50 -22.75
CA PRO A 64 -22.41 21.45 -23.49
C PRO A 64 -20.89 21.27 -23.27
N ILE A 65 -20.08 21.59 -24.28
CA ILE A 65 -18.60 21.48 -24.23
C ILE A 65 -17.96 22.62 -23.44
N LYS A 66 -18.60 23.79 -23.42
CA LYS A 66 -18.16 24.98 -22.70
C LYS A 66 -19.24 25.39 -21.72
N ASP A 67 -18.82 25.92 -20.57
CA ASP A 67 -19.74 26.36 -19.53
C ASP A 67 -20.66 27.47 -20.04
N TYR A 68 -21.97 27.28 -19.84
CA TYR A 68 -23.01 28.23 -20.21
C TYR A 68 -22.97 28.66 -21.70
N GLU A 69 -22.58 27.76 -22.59
CA GLU A 69 -22.56 27.99 -24.04
C GLU A 69 -23.13 26.79 -24.82
N CYS A 70 -24.09 27.05 -25.71
CA CYS A 70 -24.62 26.01 -26.60
C CYS A 70 -23.64 25.70 -27.76
N LEU A 71 -23.73 24.50 -28.36
CA LEU A 71 -22.79 24.04 -29.40
C LEU A 71 -22.70 24.96 -30.64
N CYS A 72 -23.80 25.60 -31.03
CA CYS A 72 -23.83 26.50 -32.19
C CYS A 72 -23.40 27.95 -31.84
N GLY A 73 -23.28 28.29 -30.56
CA GLY A 73 -22.92 29.63 -30.10
C GLY A 73 -24.04 30.68 -30.15
N LYS A 74 -25.30 30.31 -30.48
CA LYS A 74 -26.47 31.23 -30.46
C LYS A 74 -26.71 31.77 -29.05
N TYR A 75 -26.78 30.89 -28.07
CA TYR A 75 -26.94 31.22 -26.65
C TYR A 75 -25.59 31.10 -25.94
N LYS A 76 -25.15 32.20 -25.34
CA LYS A 76 -23.92 32.33 -24.54
C LYS A 76 -24.20 33.12 -23.27
N ARG A 77 -23.34 32.94 -22.26
CA ARG A 77 -23.37 33.62 -20.94
C ARG A 77 -24.46 33.08 -20.00
N LEU A 78 -24.28 33.35 -18.71
CA LEU A 78 -25.15 32.85 -17.63
C LEU A 78 -26.65 33.18 -17.80
N LYS A 79 -26.99 34.30 -18.46
CA LYS A 79 -28.39 34.75 -18.63
C LYS A 79 -29.31 33.73 -19.31
N HIS A 80 -28.77 32.81 -20.09
CA HIS A 80 -29.53 31.78 -20.80
C HIS A 80 -29.44 30.40 -20.13
N ARG A 81 -29.05 30.34 -18.85
CA ARG A 81 -28.97 29.09 -18.07
C ARG A 81 -30.30 28.33 -18.14
N GLY A 82 -30.23 27.03 -18.43
CA GLY A 82 -31.40 26.15 -18.52
C GLY A 82 -32.20 26.27 -19.82
N VAL A 83 -31.86 27.21 -20.72
CA VAL A 83 -32.52 27.32 -22.02
C VAL A 83 -31.97 26.25 -22.97
N ILE A 84 -32.88 25.50 -23.61
CA ILE A 84 -32.54 24.54 -24.67
C ILE A 84 -32.47 25.28 -26.00
N CYS A 85 -31.35 25.15 -26.70
CA CYS A 85 -31.17 25.84 -27.97
C CYS A 85 -32.03 25.24 -29.09
N GLU A 86 -32.85 26.05 -29.76
CA GLU A 86 -33.67 25.61 -30.91
C GLU A 86 -32.85 25.06 -32.09
N LYS A 87 -31.63 25.60 -32.33
CA LYS A 87 -30.80 25.21 -33.48
C LYS A 87 -30.09 23.88 -33.27
N CYS A 88 -29.48 23.68 -32.10
CA CYS A 88 -28.65 22.49 -31.83
C CYS A 88 -29.24 21.53 -30.79
N GLY A 89 -30.33 21.90 -30.12
CA GLY A 89 -30.97 21.11 -29.06
C GLY A 89 -30.15 21.00 -27.78
N VAL A 90 -29.06 21.76 -27.64
CA VAL A 90 -28.16 21.70 -26.47
C VAL A 90 -28.68 22.63 -25.39
N GLU A 91 -28.79 22.10 -24.18
CA GLU A 91 -29.11 22.84 -22.97
C GLU A 91 -27.89 23.65 -22.49
N VAL A 92 -28.12 24.91 -22.10
CA VAL A 92 -27.07 25.80 -21.61
C VAL A 92 -26.86 25.59 -20.11
N THR A 93 -25.90 24.75 -19.76
CA THR A 93 -25.51 24.39 -18.38
C THR A 93 -23.98 24.31 -18.23
N LEU A 94 -23.50 23.86 -17.07
CA LEU A 94 -22.09 23.60 -16.82
C LEU A 94 -21.62 22.37 -17.60
N THR A 95 -20.37 22.33 -18.02
CA THR A 95 -19.77 21.19 -18.72
C THR A 95 -19.65 19.97 -17.82
N LYS A 96 -19.58 20.14 -16.49
CA LYS A 96 -19.55 19.04 -15.48
C LYS A 96 -20.65 17.99 -15.70
N VAL A 97 -21.82 18.38 -16.20
CA VAL A 97 -22.93 17.44 -16.46
C VAL A 97 -22.56 16.37 -17.51
N ARG A 98 -21.58 16.62 -18.38
CA ARG A 98 -21.06 15.63 -19.35
C ARG A 98 -20.34 14.45 -18.70
N ARG A 99 -20.01 14.55 -17.41
CA ARG A 99 -19.47 13.46 -16.60
C ARG A 99 -20.57 12.60 -15.96
N GLU A 100 -21.76 13.15 -15.80
CA GLU A 100 -22.86 12.57 -15.02
C GLU A 100 -23.95 11.98 -15.93
N ARG A 101 -24.29 12.66 -17.03
CA ARG A 101 -25.37 12.25 -17.95
C ARG A 101 -25.02 10.98 -18.72
N MET A 102 -25.90 9.99 -18.67
CA MET A 102 -25.78 8.73 -19.41
C MET A 102 -26.58 8.76 -20.72
N GLY A 103 -26.14 7.97 -21.70
CA GLY A 103 -26.88 7.67 -22.91
C GLY A 103 -27.43 6.24 -22.88
N HIS A 104 -28.21 5.85 -23.87
CA HIS A 104 -28.56 4.44 -24.10
C HIS A 104 -28.53 4.09 -25.58
N ILE A 105 -28.47 2.80 -25.87
CA ILE A 105 -28.61 2.21 -27.20
C ILE A 105 -29.75 1.20 -27.13
N GLU A 106 -30.75 1.38 -27.99
CA GLU A 106 -31.84 0.41 -28.15
C GLU A 106 -31.36 -0.73 -29.06
N LEU A 107 -31.23 -1.94 -28.49
CA LEU A 107 -30.77 -3.11 -29.23
C LEU A 107 -31.87 -3.65 -30.13
N ALA A 108 -31.54 -4.01 -31.36
CA ALA A 108 -32.48 -4.54 -32.35
C ALA A 108 -32.93 -5.98 -32.03
N SER A 109 -32.12 -6.70 -31.25
CA SER A 109 -32.40 -8.03 -30.73
C SER A 109 -31.94 -8.06 -29.27
N PRO A 110 -32.67 -8.75 -28.37
CA PRO A 110 -32.20 -8.99 -27.00
C PRO A 110 -30.81 -9.63 -27.00
N VAL A 111 -30.00 -9.30 -25.98
CA VAL A 111 -28.63 -9.79 -25.81
C VAL A 111 -28.44 -10.30 -24.39
N ALA A 112 -27.95 -11.52 -24.24
CA ALA A 112 -27.71 -12.10 -22.92
C ALA A 112 -26.52 -11.40 -22.25
N HIS A 113 -26.65 -11.02 -20.98
CA HIS A 113 -25.54 -10.37 -20.27
C HIS A 113 -24.46 -11.40 -19.89
N ILE A 114 -23.24 -11.21 -20.41
CA ILE A 114 -22.12 -12.16 -20.27
C ILE A 114 -21.80 -12.57 -18.83
N TRP A 115 -21.91 -11.67 -17.85
CA TRP A 115 -21.65 -12.02 -16.45
C TRP A 115 -22.62 -13.07 -15.89
N PHE A 116 -23.92 -13.01 -16.22
CA PHE A 116 -24.89 -14.00 -15.70
C PHE A 116 -24.79 -15.33 -16.44
N LEU A 117 -24.31 -15.31 -17.68
CA LEU A 117 -24.05 -16.49 -18.49
C LEU A 117 -22.76 -17.22 -18.06
N LYS A 118 -21.61 -16.54 -18.12
CA LYS A 118 -20.26 -17.12 -17.99
C LYS A 118 -19.63 -16.95 -16.61
N SER A 119 -20.31 -16.34 -15.63
CA SER A 119 -19.81 -16.42 -14.24
C SER A 119 -19.91 -17.86 -13.76
N LEU A 120 -18.92 -18.34 -13.02
CA LEU A 120 -18.95 -19.65 -12.39
C LEU A 120 -19.39 -19.48 -10.93
N PRO A 121 -20.53 -20.08 -10.51
CA PRO A 121 -21.50 -20.83 -11.31
C PRO A 121 -22.46 -19.93 -12.11
N SER A 122 -22.95 -20.44 -13.25
CA SER A 122 -23.84 -19.68 -14.16
C SER A 122 -25.19 -19.43 -13.50
N ARG A 123 -25.59 -18.15 -13.41
CA ARG A 123 -26.87 -17.78 -12.80
C ARG A 123 -28.03 -18.13 -13.73
N LEU A 124 -27.85 -17.95 -15.04
CA LEU A 124 -28.83 -18.39 -16.04
C LEU A 124 -29.04 -19.91 -16.00
N GLY A 125 -27.95 -20.68 -15.94
CA GLY A 125 -28.03 -22.14 -15.82
C GLY A 125 -28.74 -22.60 -14.54
N MET A 126 -28.50 -21.92 -13.42
CA MET A 126 -29.16 -22.25 -12.15
C MET A 126 -30.66 -21.96 -12.18
N VAL A 127 -31.09 -20.84 -12.77
CA VAL A 127 -32.51 -20.46 -12.83
C VAL A 127 -33.28 -21.39 -13.77
N LEU A 128 -32.74 -21.65 -14.97
CA LEU A 128 -33.38 -22.49 -15.99
C LEU A 128 -33.23 -24.00 -15.76
N ASP A 129 -32.41 -24.43 -14.80
CA ASP A 129 -31.94 -25.81 -14.62
C ASP A 129 -31.35 -26.47 -15.89
N MET A 130 -30.71 -25.66 -16.73
CA MET A 130 -30.04 -26.10 -17.95
C MET A 130 -28.52 -26.06 -17.80
N THR A 131 -27.81 -26.91 -18.55
CA THR A 131 -26.35 -26.83 -18.57
C THR A 131 -25.87 -25.56 -19.29
N LEU A 132 -24.67 -25.08 -18.95
CA LEU A 132 -24.11 -23.89 -19.59
C LEU A 132 -23.93 -24.09 -21.11
N ARG A 133 -23.52 -25.29 -21.54
CA ARG A 133 -23.30 -25.62 -22.96
C ARG A 133 -24.61 -25.56 -23.74
N ASP A 134 -25.67 -26.07 -23.14
CA ASP A 134 -27.02 -26.06 -23.71
C ASP A 134 -27.54 -24.63 -23.93
N ILE A 135 -27.38 -23.75 -22.94
CA ILE A 135 -27.74 -22.33 -23.09
C ILE A 135 -26.91 -21.66 -24.19
N GLU A 136 -25.61 -21.98 -24.30
CA GLU A 136 -24.74 -21.43 -25.35
C GLU A 136 -25.15 -21.89 -26.75
N ARG A 137 -25.52 -23.17 -26.92
CA ARG A 137 -26.03 -23.69 -28.20
C ARG A 137 -27.28 -22.94 -28.65
N VAL A 138 -28.20 -22.66 -27.72
CA VAL A 138 -29.40 -21.87 -28.00
C VAL A 138 -29.03 -20.42 -28.34
N LEU A 139 -28.18 -19.77 -27.53
CA LEU A 139 -27.78 -18.37 -27.73
C LEU A 139 -27.05 -18.11 -29.06
N TYR A 140 -26.25 -19.07 -29.53
CA TYR A 140 -25.48 -18.96 -30.78
C TYR A 140 -26.19 -19.53 -32.01
N PHE A 141 -27.50 -19.78 -31.91
CA PHE A 141 -28.35 -20.25 -33.00
C PHE A 141 -27.93 -21.63 -33.55
N GLU A 142 -27.37 -22.51 -32.70
CA GLU A 142 -27.05 -23.89 -33.06
C GLU A 142 -28.21 -24.86 -32.80
N ALA A 143 -29.13 -24.50 -31.90
CA ALA A 143 -30.25 -25.34 -31.52
C ALA A 143 -31.49 -24.51 -31.12
N PHE A 144 -32.67 -25.10 -31.30
CA PHE A 144 -33.94 -24.56 -30.81
C PHE A 144 -34.21 -25.03 -29.39
N VAL A 145 -34.93 -24.22 -28.61
CA VAL A 145 -35.42 -24.60 -27.28
C VAL A 145 -36.93 -24.46 -27.21
N VAL A 146 -37.59 -25.50 -26.67
CA VAL A 146 -39.04 -25.52 -26.46
C VAL A 146 -39.39 -24.60 -25.29
N ILE A 147 -40.20 -23.58 -25.56
CA ILE A 147 -40.69 -22.63 -24.54
C ILE A 147 -41.99 -23.17 -23.96
N GLU A 148 -42.95 -23.46 -24.84
CA GLU A 148 -44.26 -23.97 -24.49
C GLU A 148 -44.48 -25.30 -25.24
N PRO A 149 -44.58 -26.42 -24.51
CA PRO A 149 -44.76 -27.74 -25.12
C PRO A 149 -46.20 -28.02 -25.60
N GLY A 150 -47.19 -27.22 -25.17
CA GLY A 150 -48.59 -27.43 -25.54
C GLY A 150 -49.11 -28.81 -25.09
N MET A 151 -49.91 -29.46 -25.94
CA MET A 151 -50.41 -30.83 -25.73
C MET A 151 -49.50 -31.92 -26.32
N THR A 152 -48.31 -31.54 -26.81
CA THR A 152 -47.33 -32.46 -27.39
C THR A 152 -46.53 -33.20 -26.31
N PRO A 153 -45.86 -34.33 -26.62
CA PRO A 153 -45.00 -35.04 -25.66
C PRO A 153 -43.67 -34.32 -25.33
N LEU A 154 -43.45 -33.13 -25.89
CA LEU A 154 -42.21 -32.36 -25.68
C LEU A 154 -42.13 -31.82 -24.25
N LYS A 155 -40.91 -31.61 -23.76
CA LYS A 155 -40.67 -30.99 -22.45
C LYS A 155 -40.24 -29.54 -22.60
N ARG A 156 -40.67 -28.69 -21.67
CA ARG A 156 -40.13 -27.33 -21.54
C ARG A 156 -38.62 -27.38 -21.33
N ALA A 157 -37.90 -26.44 -21.94
CA ALA A 157 -36.43 -26.37 -21.93
C ALA A 157 -35.72 -27.56 -22.61
N GLN A 158 -36.45 -28.39 -23.35
CA GLN A 158 -35.86 -29.39 -24.23
C GLN A 158 -35.22 -28.71 -25.44
N ILE A 159 -34.01 -29.16 -25.78
CA ILE A 159 -33.26 -28.65 -26.93
C ILE A 159 -33.47 -29.57 -28.12
N MET A 160 -33.61 -28.98 -29.30
CA MET A 160 -33.80 -29.70 -30.56
C MET A 160 -32.82 -29.16 -31.60
N THR A 161 -32.34 -30.05 -32.47
CA THR A 161 -31.57 -29.63 -33.65
C THR A 161 -32.52 -29.02 -34.70
N GLU A 162 -31.97 -28.41 -35.75
CA GLU A 162 -32.78 -27.84 -36.83
C GLU A 162 -33.59 -28.93 -37.56
N ASP A 163 -32.99 -30.10 -37.80
CA ASP A 163 -33.68 -31.24 -38.42
C ASP A 163 -34.80 -31.79 -37.52
N ASP A 164 -34.53 -31.95 -36.22
CA ASP A 164 -35.54 -32.38 -35.24
C ASP A 164 -36.69 -31.38 -35.14
N TYR A 165 -36.39 -30.08 -35.17
CA TYR A 165 -37.40 -29.03 -35.14
C TYR A 165 -38.30 -29.11 -36.36
N ASN A 166 -37.73 -29.24 -37.56
CA ASN A 166 -38.51 -29.36 -38.79
C ASN A 166 -39.40 -30.61 -38.78
N ALA A 167 -38.87 -31.76 -38.36
CA ALA A 167 -39.66 -32.99 -38.24
C ALA A 167 -40.81 -32.85 -37.23
N LYS A 168 -40.60 -32.16 -36.12
CA LYS A 168 -41.64 -31.93 -35.10
C LYS A 168 -42.67 -30.90 -35.54
N VAL A 169 -42.28 -29.89 -36.29
CA VAL A 169 -43.21 -28.93 -36.92
C VAL A 169 -44.08 -29.62 -37.97
N GLU A 170 -43.52 -30.56 -38.75
CA GLU A 170 -44.31 -31.39 -39.67
C GLU A 170 -45.31 -32.31 -38.94
N GLU A 171 -44.91 -32.85 -37.78
CA GLU A 171 -45.74 -33.79 -36.99
C GLU A 171 -46.85 -33.10 -36.19
N TYR A 172 -46.56 -31.97 -35.53
CA TYR A 172 -47.47 -31.32 -34.57
C TYR A 172 -47.94 -29.92 -34.99
N GLY A 173 -47.46 -29.40 -36.12
CA GLY A 173 -47.82 -28.06 -36.60
C GLY A 173 -47.51 -26.96 -35.58
N ASP A 174 -48.52 -26.12 -35.29
CA ASP A 174 -48.41 -24.96 -34.40
C ASP A 174 -48.71 -25.28 -32.92
N GLU A 175 -48.86 -26.55 -32.54
CA GLU A 175 -49.24 -26.95 -31.17
C GLU A 175 -48.15 -26.69 -30.11
N PHE A 176 -46.89 -26.53 -30.53
CA PHE A 176 -45.78 -26.22 -29.64
C PHE A 176 -44.99 -25.01 -30.16
N ARG A 177 -44.33 -24.29 -29.25
CA ARG A 177 -43.51 -23.12 -29.58
C ARG A 177 -42.06 -23.33 -29.17
N ALA A 178 -41.17 -23.36 -30.15
CA ALA A 178 -39.73 -23.36 -29.93
C ALA A 178 -39.06 -22.15 -30.59
N LEU A 179 -38.12 -21.53 -29.88
CA LEU A 179 -37.33 -20.40 -30.39
C LEU A 179 -35.84 -20.67 -30.23
N MET A 180 -35.02 -19.86 -30.89
CA MET A 180 -33.56 -19.86 -30.75
C MET A 180 -33.03 -18.47 -30.39
N GLY A 181 -31.76 -18.41 -30.00
CA GLY A 181 -31.07 -17.18 -29.64
C GLY A 181 -31.44 -16.63 -28.26
N ALA A 182 -31.04 -15.39 -28.01
CA ALA A 182 -31.32 -14.68 -26.77
C ALA A 182 -32.82 -14.40 -26.55
N GLU A 183 -33.63 -14.36 -27.61
CA GLU A 183 -35.09 -14.25 -27.53
C GLU A 183 -35.69 -15.51 -26.87
N GLY A 184 -35.25 -16.70 -27.28
CA GLY A 184 -35.70 -17.96 -26.67
C GLY A 184 -35.33 -18.06 -25.19
N VAL A 185 -34.09 -17.71 -24.82
CA VAL A 185 -33.64 -17.71 -23.42
C VAL A 185 -34.44 -16.71 -22.58
N ARG A 186 -34.75 -15.54 -23.13
CA ARG A 186 -35.54 -14.52 -22.43
C ARG A 186 -36.97 -14.97 -22.21
N GLU A 187 -37.64 -15.49 -23.23
CA GLU A 187 -39.03 -15.96 -23.10
C GLU A 187 -39.13 -17.14 -22.13
N LEU A 188 -38.12 -18.03 -22.10
CA LEU A 188 -38.01 -19.05 -21.05
C LEU A 188 -37.96 -18.43 -19.65
N LEU A 189 -37.13 -17.42 -19.42
CA LEU A 189 -37.03 -16.73 -18.12
C LEU A 189 -38.33 -16.00 -17.75
N ARG A 190 -39.00 -15.40 -18.74
CA ARG A 190 -40.23 -14.62 -18.54
C ARG A 190 -41.42 -15.48 -18.14
N THR A 191 -41.49 -16.71 -18.66
CA THR A 191 -42.55 -17.69 -18.40
C THR A 191 -42.30 -18.51 -17.13
N ILE A 192 -41.21 -18.27 -16.38
CA ILE A 192 -40.96 -18.96 -15.11
C ILE A 192 -41.81 -18.33 -14.00
N ASP A 193 -42.58 -19.18 -13.32
CA ASP A 193 -43.21 -18.86 -12.05
C ASP A 193 -42.27 -19.26 -10.90
N ILE A 194 -41.68 -18.24 -10.26
CA ILE A 194 -40.67 -18.43 -9.22
C ILE A 194 -41.28 -19.07 -7.98
N ASP A 195 -42.50 -18.66 -7.59
CA ASP A 195 -43.13 -19.12 -6.36
C ASP A 195 -43.49 -20.60 -6.46
N ARG A 196 -44.05 -21.01 -7.61
CA ARG A 196 -44.37 -22.41 -7.88
C ARG A 196 -43.13 -23.30 -7.96
N GLU A 197 -42.05 -22.83 -8.58
CA GLU A 197 -40.79 -23.58 -8.65
C GLU A 197 -40.14 -23.73 -7.27
N ILE A 198 -40.20 -22.72 -6.41
CA ILE A 198 -39.71 -22.80 -5.02
C ILE A 198 -40.46 -23.88 -4.24
N GLU A 199 -41.80 -23.92 -4.32
CA GLU A 199 -42.60 -24.95 -3.66
C GLU A 199 -42.26 -26.35 -4.17
N THR A 200 -42.11 -26.48 -5.49
CA THR A 200 -41.75 -27.77 -6.13
C THR A 200 -40.39 -28.26 -5.65
N LEU A 201 -39.39 -27.39 -5.63
CA LEU A 201 -38.04 -27.72 -5.17
C LEU A 201 -37.99 -28.06 -3.67
N ARG A 202 -38.83 -27.44 -2.83
CA ARG A 202 -38.94 -27.80 -1.40
C ARG A 202 -39.48 -29.22 -1.23
N ARG A 203 -40.53 -29.58 -1.97
CA ARG A 203 -41.08 -30.96 -1.97
C ARG A 203 -40.05 -31.97 -2.46
N GLU A 204 -39.32 -31.67 -3.53
CA GLU A 204 -38.26 -32.55 -4.05
C GLU A 204 -37.10 -32.72 -3.07
N LEU A 205 -36.77 -31.68 -2.31
CA LEU A 205 -35.72 -31.71 -1.28
C LEU A 205 -36.09 -32.66 -0.14
N GLU A 206 -37.36 -32.67 0.29
CA GLU A 206 -37.88 -33.56 1.33
C GLU A 206 -37.98 -35.02 0.87
N ALA A 207 -38.33 -35.24 -0.41
CA ALA A 207 -38.52 -36.58 -0.97
C ALA A 207 -37.20 -37.31 -1.32
N THR A 208 -36.10 -36.58 -1.51
CA THR A 208 -34.87 -37.15 -2.08
C THR A 208 -33.82 -37.45 -1.00
N GLY A 209 -33.40 -38.71 -0.87
CA GLY A 209 -32.31 -39.13 0.07
C GLY A 209 -30.88 -39.02 -0.49
N SER A 210 -30.69 -38.61 -1.75
CA SER A 210 -29.37 -38.54 -2.39
C SER A 210 -28.67 -37.20 -2.13
N GLU A 211 -27.50 -37.23 -1.48
CA GLU A 211 -26.70 -36.03 -1.14
C GLU A 211 -26.38 -35.13 -2.34
N ALA A 212 -26.07 -35.71 -3.49
CA ALA A 212 -25.71 -34.95 -4.70
C ALA A 212 -26.90 -34.15 -5.25
N LYS A 213 -28.11 -34.76 -5.25
CA LYS A 213 -29.35 -34.09 -5.67
C LYS A 213 -29.76 -33.02 -4.67
N ILE A 214 -29.70 -33.31 -3.37
CA ILE A 214 -29.96 -32.35 -2.29
C ILE A 214 -29.10 -31.09 -2.48
N LYS A 215 -27.79 -31.26 -2.71
CA LYS A 215 -26.86 -30.14 -2.91
C LYS A 215 -27.16 -29.32 -4.17
N LYS A 216 -27.64 -29.95 -5.24
CA LYS A 216 -28.06 -29.25 -6.48
C LYS A 216 -29.32 -28.43 -6.24
N ILE A 217 -30.36 -29.05 -5.66
CA ILE A 217 -31.65 -28.42 -5.36
C ILE A 217 -31.45 -27.25 -4.40
N ALA A 218 -30.70 -27.44 -3.31
CA ALA A 218 -30.43 -26.39 -2.32
C ALA A 218 -29.76 -25.15 -2.93
N LYS A 219 -28.82 -25.34 -3.87
CA LYS A 219 -28.17 -24.22 -4.58
C LYS A 219 -29.14 -23.47 -5.48
N ARG A 220 -30.03 -24.19 -6.19
CA ARG A 220 -31.05 -23.60 -7.07
C ARG A 220 -32.12 -22.85 -6.26
N LEU A 221 -32.64 -23.49 -5.21
CA LEU A 221 -33.61 -22.91 -4.28
C LEU A 221 -33.10 -21.58 -3.69
N LYS A 222 -31.84 -21.55 -3.23
CA LYS A 222 -31.22 -20.31 -2.70
C LYS A 222 -31.20 -19.15 -3.71
N VAL A 223 -31.02 -19.44 -5.00
CA VAL A 223 -31.02 -18.39 -6.05
C VAL A 223 -32.44 -17.89 -6.30
N LEU A 224 -33.42 -18.79 -6.40
CA LEU A 224 -34.82 -18.44 -6.63
C LEU A 224 -35.42 -17.67 -5.44
N GLU A 225 -35.16 -18.10 -4.20
CA GLU A 225 -35.54 -17.33 -2.99
C GLU A 225 -34.90 -15.93 -2.99
N GLY A 226 -33.68 -15.80 -3.52
CA GLY A 226 -33.05 -14.50 -3.70
C GLY A 226 -33.81 -13.59 -4.66
N PHE A 227 -34.33 -14.12 -5.78
CA PHE A 227 -35.18 -13.36 -6.70
C PHE A 227 -36.54 -13.02 -6.07
N GLN A 228 -37.17 -13.97 -5.37
CA GLN A 228 -38.44 -13.76 -4.67
C GLN A 228 -38.33 -12.62 -3.64
N ARG A 229 -37.32 -12.66 -2.77
CA ARG A 229 -37.11 -11.62 -1.74
C ARG A 229 -36.73 -10.26 -2.32
N SER A 230 -36.02 -10.23 -3.44
CA SER A 230 -35.56 -8.97 -4.04
C SER A 230 -36.59 -8.30 -4.95
N GLY A 231 -37.64 -9.03 -5.37
CA GLY A 231 -38.64 -8.57 -6.34
C GLY A 231 -38.06 -8.32 -7.74
N ILE A 232 -36.85 -8.80 -8.01
CA ILE A 232 -36.17 -8.65 -9.29
C ILE A 232 -36.71 -9.71 -10.25
N LYS A 233 -37.00 -9.32 -11.49
CA LYS A 233 -37.44 -10.28 -12.50
C LYS A 233 -36.24 -10.98 -13.17
N PRO A 234 -36.27 -12.31 -13.37
CA PRO A 234 -35.16 -13.05 -13.98
C PRO A 234 -34.84 -12.65 -15.43
N ASP A 235 -35.85 -12.19 -16.19
CA ASP A 235 -35.69 -11.80 -17.59
C ASP A 235 -34.77 -10.58 -17.77
N TRP A 236 -34.58 -9.75 -16.74
CA TRP A 236 -33.64 -8.62 -16.75
C TRP A 236 -32.16 -9.02 -16.90
N MET A 237 -31.84 -10.32 -16.78
CA MET A 237 -30.51 -10.84 -17.13
C MET A 237 -30.22 -10.81 -18.64
N VAL A 238 -31.27 -10.66 -19.47
CA VAL A 238 -31.18 -10.43 -20.91
C VAL A 238 -31.49 -8.96 -21.19
N MET A 239 -30.56 -8.25 -21.80
CA MET A 239 -30.66 -6.81 -22.03
C MET A 239 -31.36 -6.51 -23.36
N GLU A 240 -32.34 -5.61 -23.32
CA GLU A 240 -32.89 -4.95 -24.51
C GLU A 240 -32.24 -3.58 -24.74
N VAL A 241 -31.84 -2.93 -23.65
CA VAL A 241 -31.31 -1.57 -23.65
C VAL A 241 -29.92 -1.60 -23.03
N LEU A 242 -28.94 -1.04 -23.74
CA LEU A 242 -27.57 -0.96 -23.27
C LEU A 242 -27.23 0.49 -22.88
N PRO A 243 -26.87 0.77 -21.61
CA PRO A 243 -26.44 2.11 -21.22
C PRO A 243 -25.07 2.47 -21.82
N VAL A 244 -24.91 3.74 -22.15
CA VAL A 244 -23.67 4.33 -22.68
C VAL A 244 -23.04 5.21 -21.61
N LEU A 245 -21.78 4.93 -21.30
CA LEU A 245 -21.01 5.67 -20.31
C LEU A 245 -20.84 7.15 -20.74
N PRO A 246 -20.87 8.12 -19.81
CA PRO A 246 -20.62 9.53 -20.09
C PRO A 246 -19.28 9.77 -20.81
N PRO A 247 -19.20 10.73 -21.76
CA PRO A 247 -18.03 10.93 -22.61
C PRO A 247 -16.76 11.35 -21.85
N GLU A 248 -16.87 12.07 -20.73
CA GLU A 248 -15.68 12.42 -19.92
C GLU A 248 -15.01 11.22 -19.27
N LEU A 249 -15.74 10.12 -19.03
CA LEU A 249 -15.17 8.89 -18.50
C LEU A 249 -14.49 8.04 -19.60
N ARG A 250 -14.68 8.41 -20.88
CA ARG A 250 -14.08 7.80 -22.07
C ARG A 250 -13.58 8.89 -23.04
N PRO A 251 -12.66 9.76 -22.60
CA PRO A 251 -12.36 10.99 -23.32
C PRO A 251 -11.65 10.71 -24.65
N LEU A 252 -11.75 11.69 -25.54
CA LEU A 252 -10.99 11.80 -26.78
C LEU A 252 -10.21 13.11 -26.69
N VAL A 253 -8.93 13.01 -26.33
CA VAL A 253 -8.10 14.19 -26.00
C VAL A 253 -7.14 14.44 -27.17
N PRO A 254 -7.10 15.66 -27.71
CA PRO A 254 -6.07 16.03 -28.68
C PRO A 254 -4.69 16.04 -28.01
N LEU A 255 -3.72 15.41 -28.65
CA LEU A 255 -2.31 15.48 -28.29
C LEU A 255 -1.58 16.45 -29.23
N ASP A 256 -0.40 16.89 -28.81
CA ASP A 256 0.48 17.70 -29.66
C ASP A 256 0.78 16.97 -30.98
N GLY A 257 0.74 17.71 -32.10
CA GLY A 257 0.92 17.16 -33.44
C GLY A 257 -0.36 16.64 -34.11
N GLY A 258 -1.55 17.06 -33.65
CA GLY A 258 -2.83 16.78 -34.32
C GLY A 258 -3.32 15.34 -34.19
N ARG A 259 -2.69 14.55 -33.31
CA ARG A 259 -3.11 13.19 -32.97
C ARG A 259 -4.17 13.20 -31.88
N PHE A 260 -4.97 12.14 -31.79
CA PHE A 260 -5.96 11.98 -30.74
C PHE A 260 -5.69 10.73 -29.91
N ALA A 261 -5.71 10.88 -28.59
CA ALA A 261 -5.75 9.76 -27.66
C ALA A 261 -7.20 9.36 -27.43
N THR A 262 -7.56 8.13 -27.78
CA THR A 262 -8.91 7.58 -27.60
C THR A 262 -8.91 6.51 -26.52
N SER A 263 -9.95 6.50 -25.68
CA SER A 263 -10.23 5.36 -24.81
C SER A 263 -10.67 4.12 -25.62
N ASP A 264 -10.15 2.94 -25.27
CA ASP A 264 -10.50 1.64 -25.85
C ASP A 264 -12.02 1.38 -25.85
N LEU A 265 -12.75 1.90 -24.85
CA LEU A 265 -14.21 1.77 -24.77
C LEU A 265 -14.92 2.37 -25.97
N ASN A 266 -14.39 3.46 -26.55
CA ASN A 266 -15.02 4.10 -27.69
C ASN A 266 -15.02 3.16 -28.90
N ASP A 267 -13.96 2.38 -29.11
CA ASP A 267 -13.92 1.40 -30.21
C ASP A 267 -14.88 0.24 -30.00
N LEU A 268 -15.04 -0.22 -28.76
CA LEU A 268 -16.01 -1.25 -28.39
C LEU A 268 -17.45 -0.75 -28.59
N TYR A 269 -17.78 0.47 -28.12
CA TYR A 269 -19.08 1.09 -28.33
C TYR A 269 -19.39 1.30 -29.82
N ARG A 270 -18.43 1.80 -30.61
CA ARG A 270 -18.57 1.96 -32.06
C ARG A 270 -18.92 0.65 -32.74
N ARG A 271 -18.27 -0.44 -32.33
CA ARG A 271 -18.53 -1.77 -32.88
C ARG A 271 -19.95 -2.23 -32.56
N VAL A 272 -20.42 -2.06 -31.32
CA VAL A 272 -21.81 -2.40 -30.93
C VAL A 272 -22.82 -1.60 -31.76
N ILE A 273 -22.65 -0.28 -31.88
CA ILE A 273 -23.57 0.58 -32.64
C ILE A 273 -23.60 0.20 -34.11
N ASN A 274 -22.43 -0.05 -34.73
CA ASN A 274 -22.34 -0.46 -36.13
C ASN A 274 -23.09 -1.78 -36.40
N ARG A 275 -22.88 -2.78 -35.54
CA ARG A 275 -23.56 -4.09 -35.65
C ARG A 275 -25.07 -3.96 -35.42
N ASN A 276 -25.46 -3.18 -34.42
CA ASN A 276 -26.87 -2.95 -34.10
C ASN A 276 -27.60 -2.24 -35.26
N ASN A 277 -27.02 -1.18 -35.82
CA ASN A 277 -27.60 -0.47 -36.95
C ASN A 277 -27.66 -1.32 -38.23
N ARG A 278 -26.64 -2.16 -38.47
CA ARG A 278 -26.66 -3.13 -39.57
C ARG A 278 -27.78 -4.15 -39.39
N LEU A 279 -27.98 -4.66 -38.18
CA LEU A 279 -29.06 -5.58 -37.86
C LEU A 279 -30.45 -4.93 -38.07
N LYS A 280 -30.66 -3.69 -37.62
CA LYS A 280 -31.92 -2.94 -37.87
C LYS A 280 -32.23 -2.86 -39.37
N ARG A 281 -31.24 -2.48 -40.19
CA ARG A 281 -31.39 -2.42 -41.65
C ARG A 281 -31.71 -3.78 -42.28
N LEU A 282 -31.07 -4.85 -41.81
CA LEU A 282 -31.33 -6.20 -42.32
C LEU A 282 -32.76 -6.68 -42.01
N LEU A 283 -33.28 -6.33 -40.83
CA LEU A 283 -34.67 -6.62 -40.45
C LEU A 283 -35.67 -5.80 -41.28
N GLU A 284 -35.40 -4.52 -41.52
CA GLU A 284 -36.21 -3.65 -42.38
C GLU A 284 -36.28 -4.17 -43.83
N LEU A 285 -35.15 -4.65 -44.36
CA LEU A 285 -35.05 -5.23 -45.70
C LEU A 285 -35.57 -6.67 -45.78
N LYS A 286 -36.05 -7.27 -44.67
CA LYS A 286 -36.47 -8.68 -44.59
C LYS A 286 -35.43 -9.64 -45.18
N ALA A 287 -34.16 -9.45 -44.83
CA ALA A 287 -33.07 -10.28 -45.33
C ALA A 287 -33.22 -11.75 -44.87
N PRO A 288 -32.64 -12.72 -45.61
CA PRO A 288 -32.68 -14.13 -45.25
C PRO A 288 -32.21 -14.42 -43.82
N GLU A 289 -32.82 -15.40 -43.16
CA GLU A 289 -32.59 -15.70 -41.74
C GLU A 289 -31.13 -16.01 -41.42
N ILE A 290 -30.39 -16.68 -42.30
CA ILE A 290 -28.98 -17.03 -42.10
C ILE A 290 -28.14 -15.76 -41.85
N ILE A 291 -28.39 -14.69 -42.61
CA ILE A 291 -27.68 -13.41 -42.48
C ILE A 291 -28.08 -12.72 -41.18
N VAL A 292 -29.37 -12.75 -40.84
CA VAL A 292 -29.90 -12.16 -39.60
C VAL A 292 -29.36 -12.88 -38.37
N ARG A 293 -29.34 -14.22 -38.35
CA ARG A 293 -28.76 -15.05 -37.27
C ARG A 293 -27.28 -14.73 -37.06
N ASN A 294 -26.51 -14.63 -38.15
CA ASN A 294 -25.10 -14.26 -38.06
C ASN A 294 -24.91 -12.85 -37.48
N GLU A 295 -25.70 -11.86 -37.91
CA GLU A 295 -25.57 -10.50 -37.37
C GLU A 295 -26.05 -10.39 -35.91
N LYS A 296 -27.08 -11.15 -35.50
CA LYS A 296 -27.48 -11.29 -34.08
C LYS A 296 -26.33 -11.88 -33.24
N ARG A 297 -25.65 -12.93 -33.74
CA ARG A 297 -24.46 -13.51 -33.08
C ARG A 297 -23.31 -12.49 -32.97
N MET A 298 -23.04 -11.74 -34.04
CA MET A 298 -22.00 -10.71 -34.03
C MET A 298 -22.31 -9.56 -33.06
N LEU A 299 -23.59 -9.20 -32.91
CA LEU A 299 -24.03 -8.21 -31.93
C LEU A 299 -23.80 -8.71 -30.49
N GLN A 300 -24.17 -9.96 -30.20
CA GLN A 300 -23.88 -10.62 -28.91
C GLN A 300 -22.38 -10.58 -28.60
N GLU A 301 -21.51 -10.92 -29.56
CA GLU A 301 -20.04 -10.84 -29.42
C GLU A 301 -19.52 -9.44 -29.14
N ALA A 302 -20.08 -8.43 -29.80
CA ALA A 302 -19.68 -7.04 -29.61
C ALA A 302 -20.03 -6.54 -28.21
N VAL A 303 -21.22 -6.89 -27.71
CA VAL A 303 -21.66 -6.53 -26.34
C VAL A 303 -20.88 -7.31 -25.30
N ASP A 304 -20.64 -8.60 -25.52
CA ASP A 304 -19.77 -9.44 -24.69
C ASP A 304 -18.38 -8.80 -24.51
N SER A 305 -17.78 -8.37 -25.62
CA SER A 305 -16.46 -7.72 -25.64
C SER A 305 -16.44 -6.36 -24.95
N LEU A 306 -17.55 -5.60 -25.02
CA LEU A 306 -17.69 -4.32 -24.32
C LEU A 306 -17.73 -4.50 -22.80
N LEU A 307 -18.50 -5.49 -22.33
CA LEU A 307 -18.69 -5.75 -20.90
C LEU A 307 -17.48 -6.45 -20.27
N ASP A 308 -17.00 -7.54 -20.86
CA ASP A 308 -15.85 -8.30 -20.35
C ASP A 308 -15.10 -9.00 -21.51
N ASN A 309 -14.06 -8.33 -22.00
CA ASN A 309 -13.26 -8.80 -23.13
C ASN A 309 -12.39 -9.99 -22.70
N GLY A 310 -12.63 -11.17 -23.29
CA GLY A 310 -11.80 -12.37 -23.07
C GLY A 310 -12.47 -13.53 -22.32
N ARG A 311 -13.70 -13.37 -21.79
CA ARG A 311 -14.41 -14.49 -21.13
C ARG A 311 -14.89 -15.60 -22.06
N ARG A 312 -15.12 -15.28 -23.34
CA ARG A 312 -15.69 -16.21 -24.32
C ARG A 312 -14.63 -16.85 -25.23
N GLY A 313 -13.49 -16.19 -25.44
CA GLY A 313 -12.48 -16.63 -26.39
C GLY A 313 -11.37 -15.58 -26.56
N LYS A 314 -10.75 -15.54 -27.74
CA LYS A 314 -9.66 -14.61 -28.04
C LYS A 314 -10.13 -13.17 -27.89
N ALA A 315 -9.47 -12.43 -27.00
CA ALA A 315 -9.79 -11.04 -26.74
C ALA A 315 -9.64 -10.20 -28.02
N MET A 316 -10.58 -9.28 -28.21
CA MET A 316 -10.55 -8.36 -29.35
C MET A 316 -9.38 -7.39 -29.18
N THR A 317 -8.54 -7.29 -30.21
CA THR A 317 -7.35 -6.46 -30.22
C THR A 317 -7.57 -5.19 -31.04
N GLY A 318 -6.94 -4.09 -30.61
CA GLY A 318 -6.87 -2.85 -31.38
C GLY A 318 -5.80 -2.88 -32.46
N ALA A 319 -5.59 -1.75 -33.14
CA ALA A 319 -4.55 -1.61 -34.18
C ALA A 319 -3.14 -1.97 -33.66
N ASN A 320 -2.87 -1.72 -32.37
CA ASN A 320 -1.59 -2.02 -31.72
C ASN A 320 -1.44 -3.49 -31.29
N LYS A 321 -2.30 -4.41 -31.75
CA LYS A 321 -2.37 -5.84 -31.37
C LYS A 321 -2.58 -6.11 -29.87
N ARG A 322 -2.66 -5.08 -29.02
CA ARG A 322 -3.06 -5.16 -27.61
C ARG A 322 -4.55 -5.44 -27.49
N ALA A 323 -4.94 -6.28 -26.53
CA ALA A 323 -6.34 -6.47 -26.16
C ALA A 323 -6.94 -5.16 -25.62
N LEU A 324 -8.12 -4.79 -26.13
CA LEU A 324 -8.85 -3.60 -25.71
C LEU A 324 -9.36 -3.78 -24.28
N LYS A 325 -9.24 -2.75 -23.43
CA LYS A 325 -9.79 -2.78 -22.08
C LYS A 325 -11.32 -2.68 -22.10
N SER A 326 -11.99 -3.64 -21.46
CA SER A 326 -13.45 -3.66 -21.27
C SER A 326 -13.89 -2.90 -20.02
N LEU A 327 -15.21 -2.75 -19.82
CA LEU A 327 -15.78 -2.15 -18.61
C LEU A 327 -15.39 -2.92 -17.34
N ALA A 328 -15.38 -4.27 -17.39
CA ALA A 328 -14.93 -5.10 -16.27
C ALA A 328 -13.45 -4.85 -15.93
N ASP A 329 -12.57 -4.74 -16.94
CA ASP A 329 -11.13 -4.52 -16.76
C ASP A 329 -10.80 -3.15 -16.17
N MET A 330 -11.65 -2.15 -16.39
CA MET A 330 -11.49 -0.84 -15.76
C MET A 330 -11.72 -0.89 -14.25
N ILE A 331 -12.52 -1.85 -13.78
CA ILE A 331 -12.89 -1.99 -12.38
C ILE A 331 -11.93 -2.94 -11.66
N LYS A 332 -11.61 -4.08 -12.27
CA LYS A 332 -10.81 -5.16 -11.66
C LYS A 332 -9.31 -5.00 -11.89
N GLY A 333 -8.50 -5.70 -11.08
CA GLY A 333 -7.04 -5.77 -11.23
C GLY A 333 -6.27 -4.67 -10.50
N LYS A 334 -4.93 -4.76 -10.55
CA LYS A 334 -4.02 -3.78 -9.90
C LYS A 334 -4.14 -2.39 -10.52
N GLY A 335 -4.27 -2.31 -11.85
CA GLY A 335 -4.52 -1.07 -12.57
C GLY A 335 -6.01 -0.71 -12.71
N GLY A 336 -6.89 -1.40 -11.97
CA GLY A 336 -8.32 -1.13 -11.93
C GLY A 336 -8.66 -0.06 -10.89
N ARG A 337 -9.84 0.54 -11.02
CA ARG A 337 -10.26 1.69 -10.20
C ARG A 337 -10.25 1.42 -8.69
N PHE A 338 -10.65 0.23 -8.25
CA PHE A 338 -10.72 -0.08 -6.81
C PHE A 338 -9.36 0.00 -6.12
N ARG A 339 -8.32 -0.61 -6.69
CA ARG A 339 -7.00 -0.64 -6.07
C ARG A 339 -6.19 0.60 -6.38
N GLN A 340 -6.21 1.06 -7.62
CA GLN A 340 -5.32 2.14 -8.05
C GLN A 340 -5.82 3.53 -7.69
N ASN A 341 -7.13 3.79 -7.74
CA ASN A 341 -7.69 5.15 -7.66
C ASN A 341 -8.51 5.39 -6.38
N LEU A 342 -9.23 4.37 -5.89
CA LEU A 342 -10.02 4.52 -4.66
C LEU A 342 -9.14 4.41 -3.42
N LEU A 343 -8.26 3.41 -3.37
CA LEU A 343 -7.28 3.25 -2.29
C LEU A 343 -6.01 4.06 -2.52
N GLY A 344 -5.49 4.07 -3.75
CA GLY A 344 -4.38 4.93 -4.15
C GLY A 344 -4.88 6.30 -4.60
N LYS A 345 -4.71 7.33 -3.78
CA LYS A 345 -4.99 8.71 -4.20
C LYS A 345 -3.71 9.52 -4.17
N ARG A 346 -3.50 10.29 -5.23
CA ARG A 346 -2.56 11.40 -5.18
C ARG A 346 -3.22 12.50 -4.37
N VAL A 347 -2.46 13.05 -3.44
CA VAL A 347 -2.93 14.06 -2.50
C VAL A 347 -2.13 15.34 -2.71
N ASP A 348 -2.84 16.47 -2.70
CA ASP A 348 -2.22 17.79 -2.68
C ASP A 348 -1.59 18.05 -1.29
N TYR A 349 -0.86 19.16 -1.14
CA TYR A 349 -0.15 19.50 0.11
C TYR A 349 0.81 18.41 0.57
N SER A 350 1.50 17.80 -0.40
CA SER A 350 2.51 16.79 -0.17
C SER A 350 3.80 17.11 -0.91
N GLY A 351 4.92 16.70 -0.33
CA GLY A 351 6.27 16.89 -0.87
C GLY A 351 7.12 15.65 -0.67
N ARG A 352 8.25 15.55 -1.34
CA ARG A 352 9.24 14.49 -1.12
C ARG A 352 10.64 15.04 -1.30
N SER A 353 11.56 14.63 -0.44
CA SER A 353 12.99 14.87 -0.64
C SER A 353 13.83 13.77 0.02
N VAL A 354 15.13 13.80 -0.27
CA VAL A 354 16.14 12.95 0.35
C VAL A 354 16.26 13.30 1.84
N ILE A 355 16.42 12.28 2.67
CA ILE A 355 16.65 12.47 4.11
C ILE A 355 18.15 12.54 4.45
N VAL A 356 18.46 13.36 5.43
CA VAL A 356 19.79 13.50 6.03
C VAL A 356 19.68 13.47 7.55
N VAL A 357 20.79 13.21 8.22
CA VAL A 357 20.81 13.12 9.68
C VAL A 357 20.70 14.51 10.32
N GLY A 358 19.83 14.67 11.32
CA GLY A 358 19.71 15.88 12.13
C GLY A 358 19.94 15.59 13.61
N PRO A 359 21.19 15.40 14.07
CA PRO A 359 21.47 14.93 15.44
C PRO A 359 21.18 15.98 16.53
N GLN A 360 21.02 17.25 16.16
CA GLN A 360 20.68 18.34 17.08
C GLN A 360 19.17 18.48 17.32
N LEU A 361 18.34 17.83 16.50
CA LEU A 361 16.89 17.87 16.64
C LEU A 361 16.46 17.12 17.90
N LYS A 362 15.30 17.48 18.44
CA LYS A 362 14.61 16.70 19.47
C LYS A 362 13.78 15.59 18.83
N LEU A 363 13.41 14.57 19.61
CA LEU A 363 12.66 13.42 19.07
C LEU A 363 11.37 13.78 18.31
N HIS A 364 10.67 14.82 18.73
CA HIS A 364 9.40 15.27 18.13
C HIS A 364 9.58 16.25 16.97
N GLN A 365 10.82 16.62 16.61
CA GLN A 365 11.11 17.63 15.59
C GLN A 365 11.67 16.98 14.32
N CYS A 366 11.42 17.62 13.18
CA CYS A 366 12.09 17.30 11.92
C CYS A 366 12.58 18.58 11.25
N GLY A 367 13.68 18.51 10.49
CA GLY A 367 14.13 19.66 9.72
C GLY A 367 13.45 19.68 8.35
N LEU A 368 12.71 20.74 8.06
CA LEU A 368 12.00 20.94 6.81
C LEU A 368 12.66 22.06 5.97
N PRO A 369 13.04 21.78 4.71
CA PRO A 369 13.60 22.79 3.81
C PRO A 369 12.69 24.00 3.63
N LYS A 370 13.24 25.21 3.75
CA LYS A 370 12.52 26.48 3.56
C LYS A 370 11.69 26.54 2.28
N LEU A 371 12.27 26.14 1.13
CA LEU A 371 11.57 26.14 -0.16
C LEU A 371 10.39 25.16 -0.21
N MET A 372 10.53 24.00 0.43
CA MET A 372 9.47 23.01 0.50
C MET A 372 8.35 23.50 1.41
N ALA A 373 8.69 24.04 2.57
CA ALA A 373 7.74 24.62 3.51
C ALA A 373 6.96 25.78 2.87
N LEU A 374 7.64 26.66 2.12
CA LEU A 374 7.00 27.76 1.39
C LEU A 374 5.91 27.29 0.43
N GLU A 375 6.14 26.18 -0.29
CA GLU A 375 5.17 25.63 -1.23
C GLU A 375 4.01 24.92 -0.52
N LEU A 376 4.32 24.12 0.49
CA LEU A 376 3.34 23.35 1.26
C LEU A 376 2.37 24.25 2.04
N PHE A 377 2.88 25.33 2.64
CA PHE A 377 2.09 26.23 3.49
C PHE A 377 1.58 27.48 2.75
N LYS A 378 1.75 27.54 1.41
CA LYS A 378 1.44 28.73 0.60
C LYS A 378 0.07 29.39 0.89
N PRO A 379 -1.06 28.65 1.00
CA PRO A 379 -2.35 29.28 1.31
C PRO A 379 -2.42 29.90 2.70
N PHE A 380 -1.77 29.30 3.69
CA PHE A 380 -1.72 29.82 5.06
C PHE A 380 -0.92 31.12 5.13
N ILE A 381 0.17 31.21 4.37
CA ILE A 381 0.97 32.43 4.23
C ILE A 381 0.15 33.53 3.58
N PHE A 382 -0.62 33.24 2.51
CA PHE A 382 -1.49 34.22 1.88
C PHE A 382 -2.52 34.80 2.84
N HIS A 383 -3.16 33.93 3.63
CA HIS A 383 -4.14 34.36 4.62
C HIS A 383 -3.51 35.23 5.72
N LYS A 384 -2.30 34.87 6.21
CA LYS A 384 -1.59 35.67 7.21
C LYS A 384 -1.14 37.02 6.68
N LEU A 385 -0.61 37.10 5.46
CA LEU A 385 -0.22 38.35 4.80
C LEU A 385 -1.41 39.31 4.62
N GLU A 386 -2.58 38.77 4.31
CA GLU A 386 -3.83 39.54 4.21
C GLU A 386 -4.32 40.01 5.57
N THR A 387 -4.30 39.13 6.58
CA THR A 387 -4.74 39.44 7.95
C THR A 387 -3.87 40.51 8.61
N MET A 388 -2.57 40.51 8.35
CA MET A 388 -1.64 41.53 8.83
C MET A 388 -1.70 42.84 8.05
N GLY A 389 -2.46 42.90 6.94
CA GLY A 389 -2.56 44.09 6.08
C GLY A 389 -1.33 44.38 5.22
N VAL A 390 -0.35 43.47 5.17
CA VAL A 390 0.85 43.59 4.32
C VAL A 390 0.47 43.45 2.84
N ALA A 391 -0.46 42.56 2.54
CA ALA A 391 -1.03 42.39 1.20
C ALA A 391 -2.52 42.72 1.20
N THR A 392 -2.95 43.61 0.31
CA THR A 392 -4.37 43.98 0.17
C THR A 392 -5.17 42.97 -0.63
N THR A 393 -4.50 42.16 -1.47
CA THR A 393 -5.15 41.15 -2.32
C THR A 393 -4.32 39.88 -2.39
N ILE A 394 -4.97 38.74 -2.63
CA ILE A 394 -4.30 37.45 -2.82
C ILE A 394 -3.27 37.49 -3.95
N LYS A 395 -3.53 38.27 -5.02
CA LYS A 395 -2.56 38.44 -6.12
C LYS A 395 -1.29 39.15 -5.68
N GLN A 396 -1.40 40.14 -4.81
CA GLN A 396 -0.26 40.85 -4.23
C GLN A 396 0.51 39.91 -3.28
N ALA A 397 -0.20 39.18 -2.41
CA ALA A 397 0.40 38.18 -1.53
C ALA A 397 1.17 37.11 -2.33
N LYS A 398 0.59 36.66 -3.44
CA LYS A 398 1.25 35.72 -4.38
C LYS A 398 2.57 36.28 -4.92
N LYS A 399 2.60 37.55 -5.32
CA LYS A 399 3.83 38.20 -5.78
C LYS A 399 4.90 38.28 -4.68
N TYR A 400 4.52 38.60 -3.44
CA TYR A 400 5.47 38.62 -2.32
C TYR A 400 6.09 37.26 -2.04
N VAL A 401 5.28 36.20 -2.11
CA VAL A 401 5.77 34.81 -1.95
C VAL A 401 6.64 34.37 -3.13
N GLU A 402 6.26 34.71 -4.37
CA GLU A 402 7.07 34.40 -5.56
C GLU A 402 8.42 35.13 -5.55
N ASN A 403 8.46 36.38 -5.06
CA ASN A 403 9.68 37.16 -4.91
C ASN A 403 10.52 36.79 -3.67
N GLN A 404 10.01 35.93 -2.78
CA GLN A 404 10.68 35.50 -1.55
C GLN A 404 11.11 36.66 -0.64
N GLU A 405 10.22 37.66 -0.48
CA GLU A 405 10.46 38.81 0.39
C GLU A 405 10.81 38.38 1.83
N PRO A 406 11.70 39.09 2.54
CA PRO A 406 12.13 38.72 3.90
C PRO A 406 10.99 38.47 4.88
N ILE A 407 9.94 39.30 4.83
CA ILE A 407 8.76 39.20 5.69
C ILE A 407 8.01 37.87 5.57
N VAL A 408 8.13 37.20 4.41
CA VAL A 408 7.48 35.91 4.17
C VAL A 408 8.12 34.82 5.03
N TRP A 409 9.42 34.90 5.31
CA TRP A 409 10.12 33.93 6.14
C TRP A 409 9.71 34.02 7.61
N ASP A 410 9.53 35.24 8.12
CA ASP A 410 9.05 35.48 9.49
C ASP A 410 7.63 34.95 9.68
N ILE A 411 6.75 35.21 8.70
CA ILE A 411 5.38 34.68 8.69
C ILE A 411 5.38 33.15 8.55
N LEU A 412 6.26 32.60 7.73
CA LEU A 412 6.38 31.15 7.56
C LEU A 412 6.77 30.48 8.88
N GLU A 413 7.70 31.05 9.64
CA GLU A 413 8.07 30.54 10.96
C GLU A 413 6.89 30.58 11.94
N GLU A 414 6.09 31.65 11.91
CA GLU A 414 4.87 31.75 12.74
C GLU A 414 3.82 30.72 12.35
N VAL A 415 3.58 30.50 11.05
CA VAL A 415 2.59 29.54 10.53
C VAL A 415 2.97 28.10 10.86
N ILE A 416 4.27 27.78 10.80
CA ILE A 416 4.78 26.44 11.06
C ILE A 416 4.78 26.11 12.55
N ARG A 417 4.85 27.13 13.42
CA ARG A 417 4.86 26.93 14.86
C ARG A 417 3.59 26.20 15.29
N GLN A 418 3.78 25.07 15.97
CA GLN A 418 2.70 24.18 16.41
C GLN A 418 1.86 23.54 15.28
N HIS A 419 2.32 23.58 14.02
CA HIS A 419 1.67 22.87 12.92
C HIS A 419 2.45 21.57 12.58
N PRO A 420 2.03 20.40 13.08
CA PRO A 420 2.74 19.16 12.82
C PRO A 420 2.67 18.76 11.34
N VAL A 421 3.72 18.11 10.84
CA VAL A 421 3.76 17.49 9.51
C VAL A 421 3.93 15.99 9.63
N LEU A 422 3.39 15.24 8.68
CA LEU A 422 3.52 13.79 8.64
C LEU A 422 4.69 13.39 7.74
N LEU A 423 5.63 12.62 8.26
CA LEU A 423 6.67 11.96 7.47
C LEU A 423 6.28 10.51 7.20
N ASN A 424 6.47 10.07 5.96
CA ASN A 424 6.20 8.71 5.53
C ASN A 424 7.34 8.18 4.64
N ARG A 425 7.77 6.94 4.90
CA ARG A 425 8.72 6.21 4.04
C ARG A 425 8.05 5.03 3.35
N ALA A 426 8.29 4.90 2.05
CA ALA A 426 7.86 3.73 1.29
C ALA A 426 8.97 2.66 1.32
N PRO A 427 8.64 1.37 1.56
CA PRO A 427 7.31 0.81 1.83
C PRO A 427 6.86 0.97 3.29
N THR A 428 5.58 1.31 3.49
CA THR A 428 4.98 1.41 4.85
C THR A 428 4.52 0.02 5.32
N LEU A 429 5.30 -0.63 6.18
CA LEU A 429 5.01 -1.99 6.68
C LEU A 429 4.09 -2.02 7.90
N HIS A 430 4.16 -1.00 8.76
CA HIS A 430 3.41 -0.89 10.00
C HIS A 430 3.11 0.57 10.31
N ARG A 431 2.25 0.84 11.31
CA ARG A 431 1.81 2.20 11.64
C ARG A 431 2.94 3.19 11.91
N LEU A 432 4.07 2.75 12.49
CA LEU A 432 5.23 3.62 12.77
C LEU A 432 5.97 4.10 11.50
N GLY A 433 5.61 3.60 10.32
CA GLY A 433 6.12 4.11 9.06
C GLY A 433 5.51 5.45 8.66
N ILE A 434 4.52 5.95 9.43
CA ILE A 434 4.00 7.31 9.35
C ILE A 434 4.02 7.90 10.75
N GLN A 435 4.73 9.01 10.94
CA GLN A 435 4.77 9.72 12.22
C GLN A 435 4.66 11.23 11.99
N ALA A 436 4.12 11.93 12.99
CA ALA A 436 4.05 13.38 13.00
C ALA A 436 5.28 13.98 13.69
N PHE A 437 5.75 15.11 13.16
CA PHE A 437 6.85 15.89 13.69
C PHE A 437 6.52 17.38 13.62
N GLU A 438 7.06 18.16 14.54
CA GLU A 438 7.04 19.62 14.43
C GLU A 438 8.17 20.09 13.49
N PRO A 439 7.87 20.87 12.44
CA PRO A 439 8.90 21.27 11.49
C PRO A 439 9.78 22.37 12.07
N VAL A 440 11.09 22.22 11.90
CA VAL A 440 12.09 23.25 12.12
C VAL A 440 12.60 23.68 10.75
N LEU A 441 12.56 24.98 10.45
CA LEU A 441 13.03 25.50 9.18
C LEU A 441 14.55 25.31 9.07
N ILE A 442 15.00 24.67 7.99
CA ILE A 442 16.41 24.46 7.69
C ILE A 442 16.77 24.99 6.31
N GLU A 443 18.04 25.35 6.15
CA GLU A 443 18.62 25.65 4.85
C GLU A 443 18.90 24.38 4.05
N GLY A 444 18.91 24.51 2.73
CA GLY A 444 19.12 23.40 1.81
C GLY A 444 17.81 22.78 1.29
N LYS A 445 17.91 21.54 0.76
CA LYS A 445 16.80 20.84 0.10
C LYS A 445 16.49 19.47 0.70
N ALA A 446 17.31 18.97 1.62
CA ALA A 446 17.15 17.66 2.23
C ALA A 446 16.40 17.76 3.56
N ILE A 447 15.56 16.77 3.87
CA ILE A 447 14.81 16.70 5.12
C ILE A 447 15.74 16.16 6.21
N GLN A 448 15.83 16.83 7.35
CA GLN A 448 16.57 16.28 8.49
C GLN A 448 15.66 15.41 9.34
N LEU A 449 16.10 14.18 9.62
CA LEU A 449 15.40 13.22 10.46
C LEU A 449 16.20 12.95 11.74
N HIS A 450 15.47 12.76 12.83
CA HIS A 450 16.06 12.37 14.12
C HIS A 450 16.62 10.94 14.06
N PRO A 451 17.86 10.67 14.52
CA PRO A 451 18.48 9.34 14.41
C PRO A 451 17.69 8.20 15.07
N LEU A 452 17.06 8.46 16.23
CA LEU A 452 16.34 7.42 16.99
C LEU A 452 15.07 6.92 16.28
N VAL A 453 14.48 7.68 15.36
CA VAL A 453 13.28 7.24 14.62
C VAL A 453 13.63 6.44 13.37
N CYS A 454 14.89 6.42 12.93
CA CYS A 454 15.32 5.67 11.74
C CYS A 454 15.00 4.17 11.84
N ALA A 455 15.10 3.59 13.04
CA ALA A 455 14.72 2.19 13.28
C ALA A 455 13.23 1.94 13.00
N ALA A 456 12.36 2.87 13.38
CA ALA A 456 10.93 2.77 13.12
C ALA A 456 10.61 2.93 11.62
N PHE A 457 11.26 3.86 10.92
CA PHE A 457 11.07 3.99 9.47
C PHE A 457 11.81 2.93 8.65
N ASN A 458 12.66 2.12 9.30
CA ASN A 458 13.65 1.25 8.66
C ASN A 458 14.49 2.01 7.62
N ALA A 459 14.84 3.26 7.94
CA ALA A 459 15.48 4.20 7.03
C ALA A 459 16.98 4.30 7.29
N ASP A 460 17.72 4.51 6.21
CA ASP A 460 19.15 4.83 6.18
C ASP A 460 19.38 6.17 5.45
N PHE A 461 20.63 6.63 5.46
CA PHE A 461 21.01 7.94 4.91
C PHE A 461 21.88 7.79 3.65
N ASP A 462 21.59 6.80 2.80
CA ASP A 462 22.33 6.49 1.56
C ASP A 462 21.67 7.05 0.28
N GLY A 463 20.58 7.80 0.43
CA GLY A 463 19.79 8.35 -0.69
C GLY A 463 18.28 8.14 -0.55
N ASP A 464 17.86 7.47 0.51
CA ASP A 464 16.47 7.32 0.92
C ASP A 464 15.68 8.63 0.88
N GLN A 465 14.41 8.52 0.50
CA GLN A 465 13.50 9.65 0.38
C GLN A 465 12.26 9.45 1.23
N MET A 466 11.82 10.52 1.88
CA MET A 466 10.57 10.55 2.65
C MET A 466 9.58 11.54 2.04
N ALA A 467 8.30 11.15 2.09
CA ALA A 467 7.19 12.03 1.75
C ALA A 467 6.73 12.81 2.98
N VAL A 468 6.42 14.08 2.78
CA VAL A 468 5.87 15.00 3.78
C VAL A 468 4.41 15.27 3.41
N HIS A 469 3.50 15.24 4.38
CA HIS A 469 2.10 15.64 4.21
C HIS A 469 1.71 16.65 5.29
N VAL A 470 0.95 17.68 4.92
CA VAL A 470 0.46 18.70 5.84
C VAL A 470 -1.00 18.39 6.25
N PRO A 471 -1.30 18.15 7.54
CA PRO A 471 -2.66 18.07 8.02
C PRO A 471 -3.33 19.45 7.95
N LEU A 472 -4.46 19.55 7.25
CA LEU A 472 -5.11 20.84 6.99
C LEU A 472 -6.18 21.19 8.04
N SER A 473 -7.09 20.27 8.35
CA SER A 473 -8.16 20.53 9.31
C SER A 473 -7.63 20.55 10.75
N LEU A 474 -8.32 21.26 11.63
CA LEU A 474 -7.92 21.38 13.03
C LEU A 474 -7.95 20.01 13.72
N GLU A 475 -8.95 19.18 13.40
CA GLU A 475 -9.08 17.81 13.92
C GLU A 475 -7.89 16.95 13.48
N ALA A 476 -7.48 17.05 12.21
CA ALA A 476 -6.32 16.31 11.70
C ALA A 476 -5.00 16.77 12.34
N GLN A 477 -4.86 18.08 12.62
CA GLN A 477 -3.70 18.61 13.32
C GLN A 477 -3.65 18.13 14.78
N LEU A 478 -4.80 18.14 15.47
CA LEU A 478 -4.92 17.63 16.83
C LEU A 478 -4.69 16.11 16.90
N GLU A 479 -5.23 15.34 15.96
CA GLU A 479 -4.99 13.91 15.83
C GLU A 479 -3.51 13.61 15.61
N ALA A 480 -2.87 14.33 14.68
CA ALA A 480 -1.44 14.19 14.42
C ALA A 480 -0.61 14.47 15.68
N ARG A 481 -0.95 15.52 16.43
CA ARG A 481 -0.26 15.89 17.68
C ARG A 481 -0.52 14.91 18.83
N ALA A 482 -1.76 14.45 19.00
CA ALA A 482 -2.15 13.61 20.13
C ALA A 482 -1.79 12.13 19.92
N LEU A 483 -1.90 11.60 18.70
CA LEU A 483 -1.73 10.18 18.41
C LEU A 483 -0.47 9.87 17.62
N MET A 484 -0.15 10.69 16.61
CA MET A 484 0.89 10.36 15.63
C MET A 484 2.27 10.94 15.94
N LEU A 485 2.38 11.87 16.89
CA LEU A 485 3.64 12.52 17.25
C LEU A 485 4.69 11.48 17.63
N ALA A 486 5.93 11.66 17.16
CA ALA A 486 7.01 10.70 17.39
C ALA A 486 7.27 10.44 18.88
N SER A 487 7.08 11.44 19.74
CA SER A 487 7.22 11.31 21.19
C SER A 487 6.19 10.39 21.84
N ASN A 488 5.04 10.12 21.20
CA ASN A 488 4.00 9.24 21.72
C ASN A 488 4.25 7.78 21.30
N ASN A 489 5.02 7.59 20.23
CA ASN A 489 5.22 6.31 19.56
C ASN A 489 6.58 5.68 19.90
N VAL A 490 6.82 5.53 21.21
CA VAL A 490 8.09 5.06 21.80
C VAL A 490 8.22 3.55 21.85
N LEU A 491 7.11 2.80 21.73
CA LEU A 491 7.06 1.35 21.79
C LEU A 491 6.60 0.74 20.47
N PHE A 492 7.13 -0.44 20.15
CA PHE A 492 6.62 -1.27 19.06
C PHE A 492 5.24 -1.84 19.41
N PRO A 493 4.24 -1.73 18.52
CA PRO A 493 2.90 -2.25 18.78
C PRO A 493 2.83 -3.78 18.88
N SER A 494 3.80 -4.49 18.30
CA SER A 494 3.83 -5.95 18.21
C SER A 494 4.26 -6.64 19.50
N ASN A 495 5.24 -6.08 20.21
CA ASN A 495 5.86 -6.73 21.37
C ASN A 495 5.99 -5.82 22.61
N GLY A 496 5.69 -4.52 22.50
CA GLY A 496 5.82 -3.57 23.59
C GLY A 496 7.27 -3.23 23.98
N GLU A 497 8.25 -3.60 23.15
CA GLU A 497 9.64 -3.17 23.34
C GLU A 497 9.86 -1.74 22.82
N PRO A 498 10.84 -0.98 23.35
CA PRO A 498 11.12 0.36 22.86
C PRO A 498 11.57 0.39 21.39
N SER A 499 11.00 1.29 20.60
CA SER A 499 11.37 1.54 19.20
C SER A 499 12.53 2.53 19.06
N ILE A 500 12.69 3.43 20.03
CA ILE A 500 13.69 4.51 20.05
C ILE A 500 15.05 4.07 20.62
N VAL A 501 15.36 2.78 20.56
CA VAL A 501 16.65 2.27 21.07
C VAL A 501 17.78 2.83 20.21
N PRO A 502 18.80 3.46 20.82
CA PRO A 502 19.97 3.93 20.11
C PRO A 502 20.62 2.84 19.27
N SER A 503 21.15 3.25 18.12
CA SER A 503 21.78 2.36 17.15
C SER A 503 23.25 2.72 16.95
N GLN A 504 24.06 1.73 16.59
CA GLN A 504 25.42 1.88 16.07
C GLN A 504 26.29 2.78 16.98
N ASP A 505 26.77 3.91 16.47
CA ASP A 505 27.77 4.78 17.08
C ASP A 505 27.39 5.25 18.50
N ILE A 506 26.11 5.52 18.73
CA ILE A 506 25.60 5.95 20.03
C ILE A 506 25.83 4.84 21.07
N VAL A 507 25.53 3.59 20.68
CA VAL A 507 25.75 2.42 21.54
C VAL A 507 27.23 2.22 21.79
N LEU A 508 28.06 2.37 20.76
CA LEU A 508 29.52 2.20 20.87
C LEU A 508 30.14 3.22 21.84
N GLY A 509 29.73 4.50 21.76
CA GLY A 509 30.22 5.55 22.66
C GLY A 509 29.83 5.31 24.13
N LEU A 510 28.58 4.88 24.37
CA LEU A 510 28.10 4.54 25.71
C LEU A 510 28.79 3.29 26.26
N TYR A 511 28.96 2.27 25.42
CA TYR A 511 29.65 1.03 25.78
C TYR A 511 31.11 1.31 26.16
N TYR A 512 31.86 2.02 25.31
CA TYR A 512 33.26 2.39 25.59
C TYR A 512 33.41 3.13 26.92
N THR A 513 32.52 4.09 27.17
CA THR A 513 32.55 4.92 28.39
C THR A 513 32.19 4.14 29.66
N THR A 514 31.35 3.10 29.54
CA THR A 514 30.87 2.32 30.69
C THR A 514 31.66 1.05 30.97
N ARG A 515 32.70 0.76 30.18
CA ARG A 515 33.64 -0.32 30.46
C ARG A 515 34.62 0.04 31.56
N GLU A 516 35.13 -1.00 32.22
CA GLU A 516 36.14 -0.89 33.26
C GLU A 516 37.50 -1.20 32.64
N LYS A 517 38.52 -0.45 33.02
CA LYS A 517 39.90 -0.68 32.64
C LYS A 517 40.70 -1.00 33.89
N VAL A 518 41.46 -2.09 33.85
CA VAL A 518 42.37 -2.45 34.95
C VAL A 518 43.55 -1.48 34.96
N ASN A 519 43.97 -1.02 36.13
CA ASN A 519 45.10 -0.11 36.29
C ASN A 519 44.94 1.22 35.54
N GLY A 520 43.71 1.76 35.55
CA GLY A 520 43.42 3.09 35.02
C GLY A 520 44.07 4.18 35.88
N ARG A 521 44.46 5.30 35.26
CA ARG A 521 45.01 6.44 36.00
C ARG A 521 44.00 6.90 37.06
N GLY A 522 44.46 7.03 38.31
CA GLY A 522 43.62 7.42 39.46
C GLY A 522 42.74 6.32 40.07
N GLU A 523 43.07 5.04 39.85
CA GLU A 523 42.30 3.91 40.39
C GLU A 523 42.21 3.91 41.93
N GLY A 524 40.98 3.76 42.43
CA GLY A 524 40.67 3.71 43.86
C GLY A 524 40.57 5.09 44.54
N MET A 525 40.52 6.18 43.78
CA MET A 525 40.24 7.51 44.32
C MET A 525 38.80 7.63 44.83
N PHE A 526 38.62 8.48 45.85
CA PHE A 526 37.33 8.81 46.43
C PHE A 526 36.91 10.21 45.98
N PHE A 527 35.67 10.33 45.51
CA PHE A 527 35.08 11.60 45.05
C PHE A 527 33.81 11.93 45.85
N ALA A 528 33.64 13.20 46.18
CA ALA A 528 32.53 13.72 46.98
C ALA A 528 31.22 13.85 46.19
N ASP A 529 31.32 14.14 44.89
CA ASP A 529 30.21 14.29 43.94
C ASP A 529 30.65 14.08 42.47
N VAL A 530 29.70 14.14 41.53
CA VAL A 530 29.98 13.99 40.09
C VAL A 530 30.74 15.19 39.52
N SER A 531 30.57 16.38 40.10
CA SER A 531 31.28 17.60 39.66
C SER A 531 32.78 17.52 39.90
N GLU A 532 33.20 16.89 41.00
CA GLU A 532 34.61 16.60 41.28
C GLU A 532 35.18 15.58 40.29
N VAL A 533 34.41 14.54 39.95
CA VAL A 533 34.79 13.54 38.93
C VAL A 533 35.00 14.20 37.57
N GLN A 534 34.07 15.08 37.15
CA GLN A 534 34.19 15.81 35.89
C GLN A 534 35.46 16.67 35.86
N ARG A 535 35.76 17.39 36.96
CA ARG A 535 36.98 18.21 37.08
C ARG A 535 38.25 17.37 37.01
N ALA A 536 38.28 16.22 37.68
CA ALA A 536 39.41 15.31 37.63
C ALA A 536 39.63 14.74 36.23
N TYR A 537 38.54 14.41 35.52
CA TYR A 537 38.60 13.92 34.15
C TYR A 537 39.07 15.00 33.17
N ASP A 538 38.59 16.23 33.31
CA ASP A 538 39.00 17.35 32.45
C ASP A 538 40.47 17.75 32.66
N ASN A 539 40.99 17.59 33.88
CA ASN A 539 42.41 17.77 34.20
C ASN A 539 43.29 16.57 33.77
N GLY A 540 42.69 15.47 33.30
CA GLY A 540 43.42 14.27 32.89
C GLY A 540 44.02 13.45 34.03
N GLU A 541 43.52 13.63 35.27
CA GLU A 541 43.98 12.85 36.44
C GLU A 541 43.33 11.47 36.51
N VAL A 542 42.17 11.29 35.86
CA VAL A 542 41.46 10.02 35.75
C VAL A 542 41.07 9.71 34.30
N GLU A 543 40.94 8.44 33.97
CA GLU A 543 40.41 7.96 32.68
C GLU A 543 38.94 7.52 32.80
N LEU A 544 38.21 7.46 31.69
CA LEU A 544 36.78 7.08 31.69
C LEU A 544 36.53 5.68 32.29
N GLY A 545 37.43 4.73 32.02
CA GLY A 545 37.33 3.36 32.51
C GLY A 545 37.90 3.12 33.91
N THR A 546 38.47 4.14 34.56
CA THR A 546 39.08 4.02 35.90
C THR A 546 38.01 3.70 36.94
N LYS A 547 38.30 2.71 37.82
CA LYS A 547 37.47 2.37 38.98
C LYS A 547 37.64 3.40 40.10
N ILE A 548 36.53 3.95 40.56
CA ILE A 548 36.45 5.02 41.57
C ILE A 548 35.33 4.75 42.56
N SER A 549 35.42 5.36 43.75
CA SER A 549 34.33 5.42 44.72
C SER A 549 33.75 6.83 44.75
N VAL A 550 32.47 6.98 44.37
CA VAL A 550 31.80 8.28 44.34
C VAL A 550 30.49 8.25 45.11
N ARG A 551 30.14 9.37 45.74
CA ARG A 551 28.82 9.56 46.35
C ARG A 551 27.83 10.09 45.30
N LEU A 552 26.83 9.27 44.99
CA LEU A 552 25.74 9.60 44.07
C LEU A 552 24.45 9.84 44.84
N VAL A 553 23.57 10.66 44.29
CA VAL A 553 22.24 10.90 44.85
C VAL A 553 21.22 10.13 44.02
N GLU A 554 20.60 9.11 44.61
CA GLU A 554 19.46 8.42 44.00
C GLU A 554 18.16 9.05 44.46
N TYR A 555 17.17 9.06 43.56
CA TYR A 555 15.83 9.55 43.87
C TYR A 555 14.86 8.36 43.89
N ALA A 556 14.35 8.02 45.07
CA ALA A 556 13.33 6.99 45.24
C ALA A 556 11.94 7.64 45.35
N LYS A 557 10.90 7.00 44.77
CA LYS A 557 9.51 7.41 44.98
C LYS A 557 9.05 6.99 46.39
N ASN A 558 8.43 7.91 47.12
CA ASN A 558 7.79 7.62 48.40
C ASN A 558 6.35 7.12 48.19
N GLY A 559 6.10 5.83 48.46
CA GLY A 559 4.75 5.24 48.52
C GLY A 559 4.11 4.91 47.16
N ASP A 560 3.10 4.03 47.18
CA ASP A 560 2.34 3.55 46.00
C ASP A 560 1.31 4.58 45.46
N GLY A 561 1.36 5.84 45.92
CA GLY A 561 0.45 6.91 45.50
C GLY A 561 1.03 7.80 44.40
N ASP A 562 0.15 8.44 43.63
CA ASP A 562 0.44 9.36 42.50
C ASP A 562 1.11 10.70 42.92
N SER A 563 1.73 10.76 44.10
CA SER A 563 2.50 11.92 44.57
C SER A 563 3.92 11.89 44.01
N ASP A 564 4.29 12.93 43.26
CA ASP A 564 5.63 13.16 42.66
C ASP A 564 6.73 13.52 43.70
N ASP A 565 6.61 13.05 44.93
CA ASP A 565 7.58 13.31 46.00
C ASP A 565 8.74 12.32 45.92
N PHE A 566 9.85 12.78 45.35
CA PHE A 566 11.11 12.05 45.27
C PHE A 566 12.00 12.34 46.48
N VAL A 567 12.42 11.31 47.20
CA VAL A 567 13.40 11.44 48.29
C VAL A 567 14.79 11.25 47.74
N ALA A 568 15.65 12.24 47.99
CA ALA A 568 17.08 12.18 47.69
C ALA A 568 17.78 11.30 48.73
N ASN A 569 18.32 10.16 48.28
CA ASN A 569 19.12 9.25 49.09
C ASN A 569 20.58 9.25 48.62
N PRO A 570 21.51 9.86 49.37
CA PRO A 570 22.93 9.85 49.01
C PRO A 570 23.54 8.48 49.33
N ILE A 571 24.00 7.78 48.30
CA ILE A 571 24.66 6.47 48.40
C ILE A 571 26.10 6.56 47.93
N ARG A 572 27.00 5.80 48.57
CA ARG A 572 28.37 5.62 48.07
C ARG A 572 28.41 4.36 47.23
N VAL A 573 28.90 4.48 46.00
CA VAL A 573 28.91 3.37 45.03
C VAL A 573 30.29 3.26 44.41
N GLU A 574 30.77 2.03 44.30
CA GLU A 574 31.93 1.69 43.47
C GLU A 574 31.49 1.62 42.00
N THR A 575 32.11 2.46 41.18
CA THR A 575 31.74 2.58 39.76
C THR A 575 32.93 3.08 38.93
N THR A 576 32.72 3.39 37.66
CA THR A 576 33.74 4.02 36.81
C THR A 576 33.45 5.50 36.62
N VAL A 577 34.48 6.28 36.29
CA VAL A 577 34.36 7.70 35.93
C VAL A 577 33.27 7.91 34.88
N GLY A 578 33.29 7.12 33.81
CA GLY A 578 32.30 7.24 32.73
C GLY A 578 30.87 6.94 33.17
N ARG A 579 30.65 5.91 34.01
CA ARG A 579 29.32 5.60 34.57
C ARG A 579 28.85 6.69 35.53
N ALA A 580 29.76 7.27 36.33
CA ALA A 580 29.44 8.38 37.22
C ALA A 580 29.00 9.62 36.44
N LEU A 581 29.68 9.98 35.35
CA LEU A 581 29.28 11.10 34.47
C LEU A 581 27.92 10.86 33.81
N LEU A 582 27.63 9.62 33.40
CA LEU A 582 26.31 9.27 32.86
C LEU A 582 25.21 9.26 33.93
N SER A 583 25.52 9.34 35.22
CA SER A 583 24.48 9.35 36.25
C SER A 583 23.62 10.62 36.20
N GLU A 584 24.18 11.73 35.71
CA GLU A 584 23.47 13.00 35.56
C GLU A 584 22.34 12.97 34.52
N ILE A 585 22.41 12.05 33.55
CA ILE A 585 21.36 11.93 32.53
C ILE A 585 20.17 11.10 33.03
N LEU A 586 20.32 10.29 34.07
CA LEU A 586 19.24 9.42 34.56
C LEU A 586 18.05 10.24 35.08
N PRO A 587 16.81 9.88 34.68
CA PRO A 587 15.62 10.51 35.24
C PRO A 587 15.45 10.11 36.72
N LYS A 588 14.79 10.99 37.48
CA LYS A 588 14.45 10.72 38.87
C LYS A 588 13.54 9.48 38.96
N GLY A 589 13.83 8.57 39.90
CA GLY A 589 13.10 7.30 40.06
C GLY A 589 13.77 6.06 39.44
N LEU A 590 14.81 6.23 38.62
CA LEU A 590 15.61 5.10 38.11
C LEU A 590 16.81 4.81 39.03
N PRO A 591 17.02 3.56 39.46
CA PRO A 591 18.18 3.19 40.26
C PRO A 591 19.45 3.16 39.41
N PHE A 592 20.55 3.64 39.96
CA PHE A 592 21.86 3.67 39.31
C PHE A 592 22.40 2.27 39.02
N SER A 593 21.94 1.26 39.76
CA SER A 593 22.29 -0.15 39.55
C SER A 593 21.97 -0.68 38.14
N LEU A 594 20.99 -0.10 37.44
CA LEU A 594 20.67 -0.45 36.05
C LEU A 594 21.72 0.06 35.06
N MET A 595 22.43 1.13 35.42
CA MET A 595 23.45 1.76 34.60
C MET A 595 24.88 1.39 35.03
N ASN A 596 25.07 0.85 36.24
CA ASN A 596 26.38 0.44 36.76
C ASN A 596 26.86 -0.91 36.17
N LYS A 597 26.84 -1.03 34.84
CA LYS A 597 27.28 -2.19 34.05
C LYS A 597 27.82 -1.70 32.71
N ALA A 598 28.51 -2.56 31.96
CA ALA A 598 28.85 -2.25 30.57
C ALA A 598 27.56 -2.16 29.73
N LEU A 599 27.25 -0.98 29.19
CA LEU A 599 26.01 -0.70 28.47
C LEU A 599 26.06 -1.25 27.04
N LYS A 600 25.78 -2.54 26.89
CA LYS A 600 25.53 -3.17 25.58
C LYS A 600 24.16 -2.74 25.04
N LYS A 601 23.92 -2.91 23.72
CA LYS A 601 22.63 -2.55 23.07
C LYS A 601 21.39 -3.11 23.78
N LYS A 602 21.44 -4.37 24.23
CA LYS A 602 20.34 -5.01 24.96
C LYS A 602 20.06 -4.32 26.30
N GLU A 603 21.10 -3.87 26.99
CA GLU A 603 20.96 -3.25 28.31
C GLU A 603 20.50 -1.81 28.20
N ILE A 604 20.88 -1.10 27.14
CA ILE A 604 20.29 0.20 26.80
C ILE A 604 18.78 0.05 26.53
N SER A 605 18.37 -0.99 25.79
CA SER A 605 16.95 -1.25 25.57
C SER A 605 16.19 -1.54 26.89
N ARG A 606 16.77 -2.36 27.77
CA ARG A 606 16.20 -2.61 29.11
C ARG A 606 16.14 -1.35 29.96
N LEU A 607 17.14 -0.47 29.88
CA LEU A 607 17.20 0.80 30.60
C LEU A 607 16.08 1.74 30.15
N ILE A 608 15.87 1.90 28.84
CA ILE A 608 14.77 2.71 28.28
C ILE A 608 13.40 2.13 28.67
N ASN A 609 13.24 0.81 28.62
CA ASN A 609 12.00 0.16 29.04
C ASN A 609 11.72 0.35 30.54
N ALA A 610 12.74 0.26 31.39
CA ALA A 610 12.62 0.53 32.81
C ALA A 610 12.26 1.99 33.09
N SER A 611 12.85 2.94 32.34
CA SER A 611 12.49 4.36 32.38
C SER A 611 11.03 4.56 32.05
N PHE A 612 10.55 3.96 30.95
CA PHE A 612 9.17 4.11 30.51
C PHE A 612 8.16 3.63 31.56
N ARG A 613 8.44 2.47 32.19
CA ARG A 613 7.54 1.87 33.20
C ARG A 613 7.53 2.60 34.54
N ARG A 614 8.64 3.23 34.96
CA ARG A 614 8.78 3.86 36.29
C ARG A 614 8.59 5.37 36.28
N CYS A 615 9.15 6.03 35.26
CA CYS A 615 9.23 7.50 35.13
C CYS A 615 8.21 8.05 34.12
N GLY A 616 7.57 7.19 33.34
CA GLY A 616 6.57 7.58 32.35
C GLY A 616 7.14 8.03 31.01
N LEU A 617 6.25 8.47 30.11
CA LEU A 617 6.59 8.77 28.72
C LEU A 617 7.51 9.99 28.56
N ARG A 618 7.15 11.12 29.19
CA ARG A 618 7.84 12.41 29.03
C ARG A 618 9.31 12.31 29.44
N GLU A 619 9.58 11.78 30.63
CA GLU A 619 10.94 11.63 31.14
C GLU A 619 11.75 10.66 30.29
N THR A 620 11.12 9.61 29.75
CA THR A 620 11.80 8.64 28.86
C THR A 620 12.22 9.25 27.54
N VAL A 621 11.40 10.13 26.94
CA VAL A 621 11.76 10.85 25.71
C VAL A 621 12.94 11.79 25.96
N ILE A 622 12.90 12.56 27.05
CA ILE A 622 14.00 13.47 27.43
C ILE A 622 15.28 12.66 27.72
N PHE A 623 15.15 11.53 28.40
CA PHE A 623 16.24 10.63 28.69
C PHE A 623 16.88 10.07 27.41
N ALA A 624 16.06 9.61 26.45
CA ALA A 624 16.55 9.09 25.18
C ALA A 624 17.30 10.15 24.36
N ASP A 625 16.81 11.38 24.31
CA ASP A 625 17.49 12.50 23.63
C ASP A 625 18.84 12.82 24.29
N LYS A 626 18.89 12.90 25.63
CA LYS A 626 20.14 13.12 26.39
C LYS A 626 21.13 11.98 26.19
N LEU A 627 20.65 10.74 26.18
CA LEU A 627 21.46 9.54 25.99
C LEU A 627 22.04 9.48 24.58
N MET A 628 21.27 9.89 23.56
CA MET A 628 21.76 10.07 22.19
C MET A 628 22.88 11.12 22.11
N GLN A 629 22.64 12.32 22.65
CA GLN A 629 23.61 13.42 22.63
C GLN A 629 24.92 13.05 23.34
N SER A 630 24.81 12.47 24.53
CA SER A 630 25.96 11.97 25.29
C SER A 630 26.70 10.86 24.54
N GLY A 631 25.97 9.90 23.96
CA GLY A 631 26.56 8.80 23.20
C GLY A 631 27.36 9.29 21.99
N PHE A 632 26.83 10.23 21.20
CA PHE A 632 27.59 10.84 20.08
C PHE A 632 28.83 11.59 20.58
N ARG A 633 28.69 12.44 21.60
CA ARG A 633 29.82 13.21 22.17
C ARG A 633 30.93 12.29 22.66
N LEU A 634 30.56 11.21 23.35
CA LEU A 634 31.49 10.23 23.91
C LEU A 634 32.11 9.37 22.80
N ALA A 635 31.35 8.97 21.79
CA ALA A 635 31.87 8.23 20.63
C ALA A 635 32.94 9.02 19.89
N THR A 636 32.72 10.32 19.66
CA THR A 636 33.72 11.19 19.03
C THR A 636 34.98 11.33 19.90
N ARG A 637 34.84 11.49 21.22
CA ARG A 637 36.00 11.57 22.13
C ARG A 637 36.76 10.25 22.25
N ALA A 638 36.09 9.11 22.09
CA ALA A 638 36.72 7.80 22.14
C ALA A 638 37.68 7.56 20.96
N GLY A 639 37.47 8.25 19.83
CA GLY A 639 38.38 8.18 18.67
C GLY A 639 38.54 6.77 18.09
N ILE A 640 37.52 5.90 18.26
CA ILE A 640 37.57 4.52 17.79
C ILE A 640 37.67 4.51 16.27
N SER A 641 38.73 3.91 15.77
CA SER A 641 38.99 3.69 14.34
C SER A 641 39.14 2.21 14.06
N ILE A 642 39.16 1.83 12.78
CA ILE A 642 39.45 0.45 12.36
C ILE A 642 40.72 0.50 11.51
N ALA A 643 41.75 -0.23 11.95
CA ALA A 643 42.97 -0.49 11.21
C ALA A 643 43.01 -1.94 10.72
N ILE A 644 43.91 -2.24 9.78
CA ILE A 644 44.14 -3.61 9.33
C ILE A 644 44.74 -4.47 10.45
N ASP A 645 45.57 -3.88 11.31
CA ASP A 645 46.20 -4.56 12.44
C ASP A 645 45.21 -4.95 13.54
N ASP A 646 44.02 -4.33 13.58
CA ASP A 646 42.94 -4.75 14.48
C ASP A 646 42.37 -6.12 14.10
N MET A 647 42.58 -6.58 12.86
CA MET A 647 42.14 -7.88 12.35
C MET A 647 43.16 -8.97 12.67
N LEU A 648 43.15 -9.45 13.92
CA LEU A 648 44.06 -10.50 14.38
C LEU A 648 43.67 -11.87 13.81
N VAL A 649 44.51 -12.40 12.90
CA VAL A 649 44.41 -13.76 12.39
C VAL A 649 44.96 -14.73 13.45
N PRO A 650 44.22 -15.79 13.85
CA PRO A 650 44.70 -16.71 14.86
C PRO A 650 45.89 -17.54 14.37
N SER A 651 46.92 -17.68 15.20
CA SER A 651 48.11 -18.48 14.87
C SER A 651 47.78 -19.95 14.63
N GLN A 652 46.80 -20.47 15.38
CA GLN A 652 46.29 -21.84 15.28
C GLN A 652 45.57 -22.12 13.94
N LYS A 653 45.29 -21.10 13.10
CA LYS A 653 44.58 -21.26 11.83
C LYS A 653 45.26 -22.30 10.94
N VAL A 654 46.59 -22.23 10.81
CA VAL A 654 47.35 -23.12 9.92
C VAL A 654 47.25 -24.57 10.39
N ASP A 655 47.35 -24.79 11.70
CA ASP A 655 47.27 -26.13 12.29
C ASP A 655 45.87 -26.73 12.13
N ILE A 656 44.82 -25.94 12.37
CA ILE A 656 43.42 -26.37 12.22
C ILE A 656 43.11 -26.73 10.77
N LEU A 657 43.57 -25.92 9.81
CA LEU A 657 43.39 -26.19 8.39
C LEU A 657 44.17 -27.44 7.95
N GLY A 658 45.41 -27.60 8.43
CA GLY A 658 46.22 -28.79 8.16
C GLY A 658 45.59 -30.08 8.67
N ALA A 659 45.03 -30.06 9.89
CA ALA A 659 44.31 -31.19 10.45
C ALA A 659 43.05 -31.54 9.64
N ALA A 660 42.27 -30.54 9.25
CA ALA A 660 41.07 -30.72 8.42
C ALA A 660 41.41 -31.27 7.03
N GLU A 661 42.49 -30.78 6.40
CA GLU A 661 42.95 -31.28 5.10
C GLU A 661 43.41 -32.75 5.19
N HIS A 662 44.03 -33.14 6.30
CA HIS A 662 44.40 -34.53 6.57
C HIS A 662 43.16 -35.43 6.72
N GLU A 663 42.16 -35.02 7.51
CA GLU A 663 40.89 -35.75 7.66
C GLU A 663 40.18 -35.92 6.29
N VAL A 664 40.17 -34.88 5.45
CA VAL A 664 39.58 -34.96 4.10
C VAL A 664 40.33 -35.96 3.21
N LYS A 665 41.67 -35.98 3.27
CA LYS A 665 42.49 -36.96 2.53
C LYS A 665 42.22 -38.40 2.98
N GLU A 666 42.03 -38.64 4.27
CA GLU A 666 41.65 -39.96 4.77
C GLU A 666 40.28 -40.42 4.25
N ILE A 667 39.29 -39.53 4.23
CA ILE A 667 37.96 -39.83 3.66
C ILE A 667 38.04 -40.09 2.15
N GLU A 668 38.90 -39.37 1.43
CA GLU A 668 39.12 -39.59 0.00
C GLU A 668 39.80 -40.95 -0.29
N GLN A 669 40.73 -41.37 0.56
CA GLN A 669 41.32 -42.72 0.52
C GLN A 669 40.30 -43.82 0.81
N GLN A 670 39.42 -43.62 1.79
CA GLN A 670 38.32 -44.55 2.09
C GLN A 670 37.36 -44.67 0.89
N TYR A 671 37.06 -43.56 0.21
CA TYR A 671 36.24 -43.55 -0.99
C TYR A 671 36.88 -44.32 -2.14
N THR A 672 38.19 -44.11 -2.36
CA THR A 672 38.95 -44.81 -3.41
C THR A 672 39.05 -46.32 -3.13
N SER A 673 39.07 -46.70 -1.85
CA SER A 673 39.05 -48.10 -1.41
C SER A 673 37.64 -48.74 -1.41
N GLY A 674 36.60 -47.98 -1.76
CA GLY A 674 35.21 -48.46 -1.84
C GLY A 674 34.49 -48.62 -0.50
N LEU A 675 35.00 -48.06 0.59
CA LEU A 675 34.43 -48.17 1.95
C LEU A 675 33.26 -47.20 2.20
N VAL A 676 33.18 -46.10 1.45
CA VAL A 676 32.13 -45.06 1.60
C VAL A 676 31.52 -44.72 0.25
N THR A 677 30.24 -44.34 0.25
CA THR A 677 29.55 -43.89 -0.98
C THR A 677 29.87 -42.42 -1.31
N GLN A 678 29.64 -41.99 -2.55
CA GLN A 678 29.89 -40.60 -2.97
C GLN A 678 29.06 -39.57 -2.18
N GLY A 679 27.80 -39.91 -1.83
CA GLY A 679 26.95 -39.04 -1.01
C GLY A 679 27.46 -38.90 0.43
N GLU A 680 27.89 -40.00 1.04
CA GLU A 680 28.48 -39.99 2.39
C GLU A 680 29.83 -39.27 2.42
N ARG A 681 30.68 -39.46 1.41
CA ARG A 681 31.93 -38.71 1.23
C ARG A 681 31.64 -37.22 1.22
N TYR A 682 30.73 -36.77 0.35
CA TYR A 682 30.36 -35.37 0.22
C TYR A 682 29.88 -34.77 1.56
N ASN A 683 28.95 -35.42 2.25
CA ASN A 683 28.44 -34.95 3.54
C ASN A 683 29.56 -34.89 4.59
N LYS A 684 30.42 -35.90 4.68
CA LYS A 684 31.55 -35.91 5.62
C LYS A 684 32.55 -34.79 5.34
N VAL A 685 32.90 -34.53 4.08
CA VAL A 685 33.81 -33.45 3.69
C VAL A 685 33.21 -32.09 4.07
N VAL A 686 31.92 -31.88 3.80
CA VAL A 686 31.18 -30.68 4.21
C VAL A 686 31.19 -30.53 5.73
N ASP A 687 30.96 -31.60 6.49
CA ASP A 687 30.98 -31.56 7.96
C ASP A 687 32.37 -31.27 8.53
N ILE A 688 33.44 -31.84 7.96
CA ILE A 688 34.83 -31.57 8.38
C ILE A 688 35.15 -30.09 8.18
N TRP A 689 34.88 -29.54 6.99
CA TRP A 689 35.14 -28.13 6.72
C TRP A 689 34.23 -27.18 7.51
N GLY A 690 32.98 -27.57 7.78
CA GLY A 690 32.09 -26.85 8.69
C GLY A 690 32.66 -26.77 10.10
N ARG A 691 33.10 -27.90 10.67
CA ARG A 691 33.75 -27.97 11.99
C ARG A 691 35.03 -27.15 12.02
N ALA A 692 35.89 -27.27 11.01
CA ALA A 692 37.14 -26.52 10.90
C ALA A 692 36.89 -25.00 10.88
N GLY A 693 35.91 -24.54 10.08
CA GLY A 693 35.53 -23.13 10.05
C GLY A 693 35.01 -22.60 11.38
N ASP A 694 34.28 -23.41 12.14
CA ASP A 694 33.82 -23.05 13.49
C ASP A 694 34.96 -23.03 14.51
N MET A 695 35.93 -23.95 14.42
CA MET A 695 37.13 -23.97 15.29
C MET A 695 38.01 -22.74 15.05
N VAL A 696 38.30 -22.40 13.78
CA VAL A 696 39.04 -21.18 13.44
C VAL A 696 38.30 -19.94 13.95
N GLY A 697 36.97 -19.91 13.80
CA GLY A 697 36.14 -18.81 14.30
C GLY A 697 36.21 -18.66 15.82
N LYS A 698 36.18 -19.77 16.58
CA LYS A 698 36.32 -19.75 18.04
C LYS A 698 37.70 -19.29 18.48
N ALA A 699 38.76 -19.86 17.91
CA ALA A 699 40.15 -19.49 18.22
C ALA A 699 40.41 -17.99 17.99
N MET A 700 39.91 -17.46 16.87
CA MET A 700 39.97 -16.03 16.57
C MET A 700 39.25 -15.19 17.64
N MET A 701 38.03 -15.57 18.02
CA MET A 701 37.25 -14.80 19.00
C MET A 701 37.86 -14.86 20.40
N GLU A 702 38.41 -15.99 20.83
CA GLU A 702 39.09 -16.11 22.13
C GLU A 702 40.35 -15.24 22.20
N GLN A 703 41.14 -15.22 21.12
CA GLN A 703 42.32 -14.37 21.02
C GLN A 703 41.96 -12.87 20.95
N LEU A 704 40.88 -12.53 20.26
CA LEU A 704 40.44 -11.13 20.13
C LEU A 704 39.70 -10.62 21.39
N ALA A 705 39.10 -11.51 22.18
CA ALA A 705 38.26 -11.11 23.31
C ALA A 705 39.04 -10.70 24.55
N THR A 706 40.28 -11.16 24.72
CA THR A 706 41.08 -10.91 25.93
C THR A 706 42.42 -10.29 25.60
N GLU A 707 42.89 -9.40 26.45
CA GLU A 707 44.23 -8.82 26.39
C GLU A 707 44.91 -8.93 27.76
N ASP A 708 46.20 -9.22 27.76
CA ASP A 708 47.01 -9.31 28.96
C ASP A 708 47.43 -7.89 29.40
N VAL A 709 47.09 -7.52 30.64
CA VAL A 709 47.45 -6.22 31.22
C VAL A 709 48.09 -6.37 32.59
N VAL A 710 48.91 -5.39 32.97
CA VAL A 710 49.57 -5.36 34.28
C VAL A 710 48.67 -4.64 35.28
N ASP A 711 48.25 -5.36 36.31
CA ASP A 711 47.47 -4.82 37.43
C ASP A 711 48.34 -3.91 38.32
N ARG A 712 47.71 -3.09 39.17
CA ARG A 712 48.36 -2.17 40.12
C ARG A 712 49.38 -2.87 41.03
N LYS A 713 49.21 -4.17 41.30
CA LYS A 713 50.10 -5.02 42.10
C LYS A 713 51.26 -5.64 41.30
N GLY A 714 51.38 -5.32 40.01
CA GLY A 714 52.43 -5.84 39.12
C GLY A 714 52.17 -7.25 38.57
N ALA A 715 51.00 -7.83 38.81
CA ALA A 715 50.62 -9.13 38.27
C ALA A 715 49.96 -8.98 36.88
N THR A 716 50.27 -9.90 35.95
CA THR A 716 49.59 -9.96 34.65
C THR A 716 48.20 -10.56 34.83
N VAL A 717 47.18 -9.76 34.55
CA VAL A 717 45.75 -10.14 34.63
C VAL A 717 45.16 -10.01 33.24
N LYS A 718 44.26 -10.94 32.87
CA LYS A 718 43.50 -10.85 31.63
C LYS A 718 42.34 -9.88 31.79
N GLN A 719 42.26 -8.87 30.94
CA GLN A 719 41.07 -8.03 30.80
C GLN A 719 40.40 -8.28 29.45
N GLU A 720 39.14 -7.90 29.33
CA GLU A 720 38.49 -7.92 28.01
C GLU A 720 39.16 -6.91 27.07
N SER A 721 39.34 -7.28 25.81
CA SER A 721 40.12 -6.46 24.88
C SER A 721 39.45 -5.11 24.56
N PHE A 722 40.27 -4.08 24.40
CA PHE A 722 39.87 -2.77 23.88
C PHE A 722 40.09 -2.64 22.36
N ASN A 723 40.29 -3.75 21.65
CA ASN A 723 40.32 -3.78 20.18
C ASN A 723 39.00 -3.23 19.59
N ALA A 724 39.11 -2.37 18.58
CA ALA A 724 37.97 -1.68 17.98
C ALA A 724 36.93 -2.64 17.38
N ILE A 725 37.37 -3.67 16.65
CA ILE A 725 36.50 -4.64 15.99
C ILE A 725 35.76 -5.48 17.04
N TYR A 726 36.45 -5.89 18.10
CA TYR A 726 35.84 -6.59 19.22
C TYR A 726 34.77 -5.72 19.89
N MET A 727 35.10 -4.47 20.22
CA MET A 727 34.16 -3.54 20.85
C MET A 727 32.90 -3.30 20.00
N MET A 728 33.04 -3.18 18.68
CA MET A 728 31.89 -3.01 17.77
C MET A 728 30.94 -4.22 17.82
N ALA A 729 31.47 -5.44 17.82
CA ALA A 729 30.67 -6.65 17.88
C ALA A 729 30.11 -6.96 19.28
N ASP A 730 30.91 -6.83 20.34
CA ASP A 730 30.46 -7.13 21.71
C ASP A 730 29.42 -6.13 22.21
N SER A 731 29.58 -4.84 21.89
CA SER A 731 28.57 -3.82 22.21
C SER A 731 27.22 -4.05 21.50
N GLY A 732 27.24 -4.80 20.40
CA GLY A 732 26.09 -4.97 19.49
C GLY A 732 25.78 -3.71 18.69
N ALA A 733 26.73 -2.76 18.59
CA ALA A 733 26.61 -1.55 17.80
C ALA A 733 26.54 -1.90 16.31
N ARG A 734 27.53 -2.64 15.81
CA ARG A 734 27.61 -3.10 14.42
C ARG A 734 28.58 -4.27 14.31
N GLY A 735 28.28 -5.22 13.43
CA GLY A 735 29.11 -6.41 13.27
C GLY A 735 28.56 -7.61 14.03
N SER A 736 28.72 -8.80 13.47
CA SER A 736 28.49 -10.07 14.15
C SER A 736 29.77 -10.89 14.18
N ALA A 737 29.88 -11.83 15.12
CA ALA A 737 31.01 -12.77 15.17
C ALA A 737 31.22 -13.53 13.83
N ALA A 738 30.13 -13.77 13.09
CA ALA A 738 30.19 -14.39 11.77
C ALA A 738 30.86 -13.50 10.72
N GLN A 739 30.64 -12.18 10.77
CA GLN A 739 31.30 -11.23 9.87
C GLN A 739 32.77 -11.06 10.22
N ILE A 740 33.11 -11.01 11.52
CA ILE A 740 34.51 -10.96 11.97
C ILE A 740 35.24 -12.24 11.53
N ARG A 741 34.60 -13.41 11.64
CA ARG A 741 35.15 -14.69 11.17
C ARG A 741 35.51 -14.65 9.68
N GLN A 742 34.70 -13.99 8.86
CA GLN A 742 34.99 -13.85 7.42
C GLN A 742 36.15 -12.90 7.12
N LEU A 743 36.49 -11.98 8.04
CA LEU A 743 37.59 -11.02 7.88
C LEU A 743 38.94 -11.62 8.30
N ALA A 744 39.02 -12.18 9.52
CA ALA A 744 40.28 -12.63 10.11
C ALA A 744 40.41 -14.16 10.24
N GLY A 745 39.31 -14.91 10.07
CA GLY A 745 39.30 -16.37 10.08
C GLY A 745 39.40 -16.94 8.67
N MET A 746 38.32 -17.57 8.22
CA MET A 746 38.15 -18.07 6.85
C MET A 746 36.71 -17.82 6.40
N ARG A 747 36.47 -17.71 5.08
CA ARG A 747 35.10 -17.55 4.55
C ARG A 747 34.28 -18.82 4.71
N GLY A 748 34.91 -19.98 4.59
CA GLY A 748 34.27 -21.28 4.75
C GLY A 748 33.60 -21.78 3.48
N LEU A 749 32.57 -22.60 3.67
CA LEU A 749 31.82 -23.26 2.60
C LEU A 749 30.82 -22.29 1.95
N MET A 750 30.70 -22.37 0.61
CA MET A 750 29.81 -21.51 -0.17
C MET A 750 28.72 -22.33 -0.85
N ALA A 751 27.50 -21.80 -0.88
CA ALA A 751 26.38 -22.44 -1.58
C ALA A 751 26.34 -22.01 -3.05
N LYS A 752 26.06 -22.96 -3.94
CA LYS A 752 25.73 -22.74 -5.35
C LYS A 752 24.29 -22.23 -5.50
N PRO A 753 23.89 -21.70 -6.67
CA PRO A 753 22.51 -21.25 -6.91
C PRO A 753 21.44 -22.33 -6.79
N ASP A 754 21.82 -23.61 -6.91
CA ASP A 754 20.95 -24.77 -6.71
C ASP A 754 20.74 -25.13 -5.22
N GLY A 755 21.45 -24.45 -4.31
CA GLY A 755 21.45 -24.71 -2.87
C GLY A 755 22.45 -25.78 -2.41
N SER A 756 23.19 -26.42 -3.33
CA SER A 756 24.24 -27.36 -2.96
C SER A 756 25.50 -26.63 -2.46
N ILE A 757 26.18 -27.20 -1.48
CA ILE A 757 27.40 -26.63 -0.90
C ILE A 757 28.61 -27.04 -1.76
N ILE A 758 29.51 -26.11 -2.07
CA ILE A 758 30.77 -26.43 -2.74
C ILE A 758 31.68 -27.14 -1.72
N GLU A 759 32.15 -28.34 -2.06
CA GLU A 759 33.00 -29.16 -1.19
C GLU A 759 34.37 -28.54 -0.89
N THR A 760 34.84 -27.64 -1.76
CA THR A 760 36.06 -26.86 -1.58
C THR A 760 35.75 -25.54 -0.87
N PRO A 761 36.19 -25.34 0.38
CA PRO A 761 35.97 -24.07 1.08
C PRO A 761 36.94 -22.98 0.61
N ILE A 762 36.66 -21.74 1.02
CA ILE A 762 37.60 -20.62 0.90
C ILE A 762 38.31 -20.48 2.26
N THR A 763 39.58 -20.90 2.31
CA THR A 763 40.45 -20.94 3.50
C THR A 763 41.09 -19.60 3.86
#